data_AF-A0AAU8ARM6-F1
#
_entry.id   AF-A0AAU8ARM6-F1
#
_cell.length_a   1.000
_cell.length_b   1.000
_cell.length_c   1.000
_cell.angle_alpha   90.00
_cell.angle_beta   90.00
_cell.angle_gamma   90.00
#
_symmetry.space_group_name_H-M   'P 1'
#
loop_
_entity.id
_entity.type
_entity.pdbx_description
1 polymer ?
#
loop_
_entity_poly.entity_id
_entity_poly.type
_entity_poly.pdbx_seq_one_letter_code
_entity_poly.pdbx_strand_id
1 'polypeptide(L)'
;MISRRIMLLGGGLLAAVATRLSDARPATANPIPAVLRLEDLTATPATGQPMFIPGQGWFESTLPDGEADGVVHISGPDGRHWKRCGFDGALHPGWFARPEDGEDQSLAIQRACDHARKFGPFAVELGNAVHRCLSILRIDPTRVALRGSGARLDYSAMPEPPASDPVATLDNIVPSAGWRRDAGALMCDDGGGETLSLDLELPGDGRYRISATIGALEGSEDFPSLRIAMLAPGREPLATLVAASPGPFYFEVTGPQQAVRLTLETGSAVRLESLTVSHHGLRECVLISSGETSPQYGHKWMEGIEIVGPGAGTALHGMRFESFAMARSARIEMQNVTVRGFDTGLVLSHRCYLLRGTAMRINCGVGVHFLGGLEDAGELISFQGGVIDGGRIAILNNGAEISFFGTSIDFADQVFVGTGQLNLVGCHVEMNRPKAADKPLVDLGIGNVAVDGGSFSVTGNDFEAGNLCDHIFELRSPAATASLREVTPYNLRTQSGALAGGPGRLDTALMRGRRPRHIAPIVQFAQGRNLLGPMPLDLRASDGPGGGFQMFPTTNPSFKASQSFRYIWLVGRARPGSEVGVHLRMRSDVQGELRLALQALAGDVRTPIGNGWAFKVGPDWKTFLGDSNDTHPSAATSGRMPEGSLQIGLMLDLTGIDGTVEFADAFLCAI
;
A
#
# COMPACT_ATOMS: atom_id res chain seq x y z
N MET A 1 -41.22 0.73 -19.24
CA MET A 1 -42.71 0.72 -19.36
C MET A 1 -43.12 -0.42 -20.28
N ILE A 2 -43.42 -1.61 -19.74
CA ILE A 2 -44.37 -2.66 -20.20
C ILE A 2 -44.64 -3.50 -18.92
N SER A 3 -45.58 -3.05 -18.07
CA SER A 3 -46.95 -3.55 -17.88
C SER A 3 -47.09 -4.81 -16.99
N ARG A 4 -47.61 -4.57 -15.78
CA ARG A 4 -48.16 -5.52 -14.79
C ARG A 4 -49.55 -6.02 -15.19
N ARG A 5 -49.97 -7.11 -14.51
CA ARG A 5 -51.30 -7.79 -14.39
C ARG A 5 -51.34 -9.09 -15.21
N ILE A 6 -51.65 -10.25 -14.63
CA ILE A 6 -52.81 -10.59 -13.78
C ILE A 6 -52.44 -11.66 -12.72
N MET A 7 -52.85 -11.42 -11.46
CA MET A 7 -53.14 -12.42 -10.43
C MET A 7 -54.61 -12.87 -10.58
N LEU A 8 -54.93 -14.15 -10.37
CA LEU A 8 -55.93 -14.62 -9.37
C LEU A 8 -56.28 -16.10 -9.48
N LEU A 9 -56.50 -16.69 -8.28
CA LEU A 9 -57.35 -17.83 -7.91
C LEU A 9 -56.76 -19.24 -7.93
N GLY A 10 -56.68 -19.83 -6.73
CA GLY A 10 -56.51 -21.27 -6.54
C GLY A 10 -56.12 -21.68 -5.12
N GLY A 11 -56.79 -21.15 -4.09
CA GLY A 11 -56.63 -21.64 -2.73
C GLY A 11 -57.51 -22.88 -2.47
N GLY A 12 -56.94 -23.86 -1.76
CA GLY A 12 -57.68 -24.85 -0.98
C GLY A 12 -57.52 -26.30 -1.42
N LEU A 13 -56.64 -27.06 -0.76
CA LEU A 13 -57.07 -28.12 0.17
C LEU A 13 -55.85 -28.66 0.95
N LEU A 14 -55.90 -28.47 2.27
CA LEU A 14 -55.15 -29.20 3.29
C LEU A 14 -56.00 -30.41 3.70
N ALA A 15 -55.46 -31.63 3.66
CA ALA A 15 -55.55 -32.63 4.73
C ALA A 15 -55.08 -34.02 4.26
N ALA A 16 -54.41 -34.72 5.19
CA ALA A 16 -54.04 -36.13 5.19
C ALA A 16 -52.85 -36.52 4.30
N VAL A 17 -51.66 -36.63 4.90
CA VAL A 17 -51.09 -37.90 5.39
C VAL A 17 -49.87 -37.55 6.24
N ALA A 18 -50.08 -37.54 7.56
CA ALA A 18 -49.02 -37.66 8.55
C ALA A 18 -49.11 -39.09 9.09
N THR A 19 -48.14 -39.93 8.76
CA THR A 19 -47.70 -41.11 9.54
C THR A 19 -46.58 -41.82 8.79
N ARG A 20 -45.32 -41.58 9.22
CA ARG A 20 -44.18 -42.52 9.31
C ARG A 20 -42.88 -41.72 9.38
N LEU A 21 -42.57 -41.23 10.58
CA LEU A 21 -41.24 -40.81 10.99
C LEU A 21 -40.75 -41.79 12.06
N SER A 22 -39.96 -42.77 11.64
CA SER A 22 -38.96 -43.45 12.47
C SER A 22 -38.22 -44.45 11.57
N ASP A 23 -36.97 -44.10 11.23
CA ASP A 23 -35.86 -44.95 10.76
C ASP A 23 -35.06 -44.29 9.62
N ALA A 24 -34.48 -43.11 9.89
CA ALA A 24 -33.33 -42.62 9.12
C ALA A 24 -32.06 -42.96 9.91
N ARG A 25 -31.43 -44.07 9.55
CA ARG A 25 -30.04 -44.34 9.93
C ARG A 25 -29.13 -43.24 9.36
N PRO A 26 -28.04 -42.86 10.05
CA PRO A 26 -27.07 -41.93 9.48
C PRO A 26 -26.55 -42.48 8.16
N ALA A 27 -26.58 -41.66 7.11
CA ALA A 27 -25.94 -41.97 5.85
C ALA A 27 -24.45 -42.18 6.10
N THR A 28 -24.03 -43.45 6.08
CA THR A 28 -22.62 -43.82 6.05
C THR A 28 -21.98 -43.13 4.87
N ALA A 29 -20.87 -42.43 5.11
CA ALA A 29 -20.03 -41.86 4.06
C ALA A 29 -19.82 -42.91 2.96
N ASN A 30 -20.25 -42.62 1.73
CA ASN A 30 -19.98 -43.49 0.61
C ASN A 30 -18.46 -43.69 0.53
N PRO A 31 -17.96 -44.95 0.52
CA PRO A 31 -16.55 -45.19 0.28
C PRO A 31 -16.17 -44.53 -1.04
N ILE A 32 -15.03 -43.83 -1.05
CA ILE A 32 -14.42 -43.30 -2.27
C ILE A 32 -14.44 -44.44 -3.30
N PRO A 33 -15.06 -44.26 -4.48
CA PRO A 33 -15.19 -45.35 -5.44
C PRO A 33 -13.82 -45.94 -5.76
N ALA A 34 -13.76 -47.26 -5.95
CA ALA A 34 -12.63 -47.90 -6.59
C ALA A 34 -12.27 -47.12 -7.86
N VAL A 35 -10.97 -47.00 -8.16
CA VAL A 35 -10.48 -46.27 -9.34
C VAL A 35 -11.20 -46.79 -10.58
N LEU A 36 -12.13 -45.99 -11.13
CA LEU A 36 -12.90 -46.31 -12.32
C LEU A 36 -11.98 -46.37 -13.53
N ARG A 37 -12.11 -47.44 -14.32
CA ARG A 37 -11.47 -47.63 -15.62
C ARG A 37 -12.46 -47.34 -16.73
N LEU A 38 -11.94 -47.14 -17.94
CA LEU A 38 -12.75 -46.89 -19.14
C LEU A 38 -13.79 -47.99 -19.39
N GLU A 39 -13.41 -49.25 -19.13
CA GLU A 39 -14.28 -50.42 -19.23
C GLU A 39 -15.47 -50.39 -18.27
N ASP A 40 -15.33 -49.76 -17.10
CA ASP A 40 -16.38 -49.70 -16.08
C ASP A 40 -17.56 -48.79 -16.49
N LEU A 41 -17.35 -47.84 -17.40
CA LEU A 41 -18.41 -46.98 -17.93
C LEU A 41 -19.51 -47.77 -18.64
N THR A 42 -19.15 -48.89 -19.27
CA THR A 42 -20.09 -49.75 -20.00
C THR A 42 -21.07 -50.48 -19.07
N ALA A 43 -20.70 -50.63 -17.80
CA ALA A 43 -21.51 -51.27 -16.76
C ALA A 43 -22.15 -50.26 -15.80
N THR A 44 -21.79 -48.97 -15.89
CA THR A 44 -22.27 -47.94 -14.98
C THR A 44 -23.47 -47.21 -15.59
N PRO A 45 -24.67 -47.28 -14.97
CA PRO A 45 -25.84 -46.51 -15.41
C PRO A 45 -25.54 -45.02 -15.45
N ALA A 46 -26.06 -44.30 -16.44
CA ALA A 46 -25.83 -42.87 -16.58
C ALA A 46 -26.57 -42.08 -15.49
N THR A 47 -25.84 -41.71 -14.44
CA THR A 47 -26.36 -40.98 -13.27
C THR A 47 -26.58 -39.48 -13.53
N GLY A 48 -26.30 -38.98 -14.74
CA GLY A 48 -26.36 -37.56 -15.07
C GLY A 48 -25.20 -36.73 -14.49
N GLN A 49 -24.32 -37.34 -13.68
CA GLN A 49 -23.10 -36.72 -13.19
C GLN A 49 -21.88 -37.18 -14.02
N PRO A 50 -20.93 -36.28 -14.31
CA PRO A 50 -19.67 -36.64 -14.93
C PRO A 50 -18.88 -37.66 -14.11
N MET A 51 -18.21 -38.60 -14.79
CA MET A 51 -17.28 -39.55 -14.18
C MET A 51 -15.84 -39.28 -14.64
N PHE A 52 -14.91 -39.22 -13.67
CA PHE A 52 -13.49 -39.09 -13.96
C PHE A 52 -12.82 -40.45 -14.08
N ILE A 53 -12.06 -40.64 -15.16
CA ILE A 53 -11.26 -41.83 -15.39
C ILE A 53 -9.80 -41.43 -15.43
N PRO A 54 -8.97 -41.89 -14.45
CA PRO A 54 -7.57 -41.52 -14.40
C PRO A 54 -6.84 -41.84 -15.71
N GLY A 55 -6.15 -40.84 -16.26
CA GLY A 55 -5.41 -40.94 -17.52
C GLY A 55 -6.27 -40.89 -18.79
N GLN A 56 -7.60 -40.80 -18.69
CA GLN A 56 -8.52 -40.71 -19.83
C GLN A 56 -9.42 -39.47 -19.81
N GLY A 57 -9.58 -38.81 -18.66
CA GLY A 57 -10.34 -37.56 -18.53
C GLY A 57 -11.76 -37.76 -17.99
N TRP A 58 -12.61 -36.76 -18.21
CA TRP A 58 -14.00 -36.74 -17.72
C TRP A 58 -14.98 -37.24 -18.78
N PHE A 59 -16.02 -37.92 -18.33
CA PHE A 59 -17.08 -38.46 -19.17
C PHE A 59 -18.46 -38.06 -18.63
N GLU A 60 -19.27 -37.41 -19.44
CA GLU A 60 -20.64 -37.01 -19.13
C GLU A 60 -21.61 -37.92 -19.86
N SER A 61 -22.70 -38.32 -19.20
CA SER A 61 -23.75 -39.06 -19.88
C SER A 61 -24.59 -38.14 -20.76
N THR A 62 -24.72 -38.50 -22.02
CA THR A 62 -25.51 -37.79 -23.03
C THR A 62 -26.51 -38.75 -23.67
N LEU A 63 -27.59 -38.20 -24.24
CA LEU A 63 -28.47 -39.00 -25.10
C LEU A 63 -27.72 -39.31 -26.41
N PRO A 64 -27.98 -40.46 -27.05
CA PRO A 64 -27.30 -40.88 -28.28
C PRO A 64 -27.58 -39.99 -29.52
N ASP A 65 -28.28 -38.86 -29.37
CA ASP A 65 -28.75 -38.03 -30.47
C ASP A 65 -27.70 -36.97 -30.86
N GLY A 66 -26.90 -37.28 -31.88
CA GLY A 66 -26.01 -36.31 -32.54
C GLY A 66 -25.19 -36.90 -33.68
N GLU A 67 -24.91 -36.08 -34.70
CA GLU A 67 -23.90 -36.39 -35.74
C GLU A 67 -22.53 -36.66 -35.09
N ALA A 68 -21.69 -37.46 -35.75
CA ALA A 68 -20.34 -37.78 -35.25
C ALA A 68 -19.52 -36.50 -35.04
N ASP A 69 -19.31 -36.11 -33.79
CA ASP A 69 -18.60 -34.90 -33.37
C ASP A 69 -17.09 -35.10 -33.19
N GLY A 70 -16.59 -36.30 -33.52
CA GLY A 70 -15.18 -36.66 -33.36
C GLY A 70 -14.75 -36.93 -31.90
N VAL A 71 -15.70 -36.96 -30.96
CA VAL A 71 -15.44 -37.21 -29.53
C VAL A 71 -15.57 -38.71 -29.22
N VAL A 72 -14.86 -39.21 -28.20
CA VAL A 72 -15.01 -40.60 -27.72
C VAL A 72 -16.35 -40.74 -27.00
N HIS A 73 -17.20 -41.62 -27.51
CA HIS A 73 -18.48 -42.03 -26.91
C HIS A 73 -18.40 -43.48 -26.45
N ILE A 74 -18.84 -43.78 -25.23
CA ILE A 74 -18.89 -45.14 -24.68
C ILE A 74 -20.33 -45.44 -24.29
N SER A 75 -20.94 -46.45 -24.91
CA SER A 75 -22.33 -46.83 -24.61
C SER A 75 -22.45 -47.37 -23.18
N GLY A 76 -23.34 -46.78 -22.40
CA GLY A 76 -23.75 -47.26 -21.09
C GLY A 76 -24.85 -48.33 -21.19
N PRO A 77 -25.15 -49.03 -20.07
CA PRO A 77 -26.10 -50.15 -20.05
C PRO A 77 -27.57 -49.73 -20.19
N ASP A 78 -27.86 -48.43 -20.08
CA ASP A 78 -29.19 -47.82 -20.15
C ASP A 78 -29.48 -47.13 -21.50
N GLY A 79 -28.62 -47.33 -22.50
CA GLY A 79 -28.75 -46.73 -23.82
C GLY A 79 -28.27 -45.28 -23.93
N ARG A 80 -27.75 -44.69 -22.84
CA ARG A 80 -27.07 -43.38 -22.87
C ARG A 80 -25.61 -43.55 -23.22
N HIS A 81 -24.99 -42.52 -23.80
CA HIS A 81 -23.58 -42.52 -24.16
C HIS A 81 -22.77 -41.68 -23.17
N TRP A 82 -21.69 -42.23 -22.63
CA TRP A 82 -20.66 -41.49 -21.92
C TRP A 82 -19.78 -40.76 -22.94
N LYS A 83 -19.96 -39.44 -23.05
CA LYS A 83 -19.19 -38.56 -23.91
C LYS A 83 -18.02 -38.00 -23.13
N ARG A 84 -16.79 -38.10 -23.67
CA ARG A 84 -15.64 -37.42 -23.07
C ARG A 84 -15.87 -35.91 -23.09
N CYS A 85 -16.01 -35.30 -21.92
CA CYS A 85 -16.35 -33.90 -21.72
C CYS A 85 -15.17 -33.19 -21.04
N GLY A 86 -14.29 -32.61 -21.83
CA GLY A 86 -13.11 -31.91 -21.31
C GLY A 86 -11.84 -32.40 -21.98
N PHE A 87 -11.04 -31.43 -22.40
CA PHE A 87 -9.67 -31.65 -22.82
C PHE A 87 -8.82 -32.05 -21.61
N ASP A 88 -7.69 -32.72 -21.82
CA ASP A 88 -6.76 -33.04 -20.73
C ASP A 88 -6.31 -31.73 -20.05
N GLY A 89 -6.80 -31.49 -18.82
CA GLY A 89 -6.34 -30.38 -17.99
C GLY A 89 -7.38 -29.40 -17.44
N ALA A 90 -8.69 -29.55 -17.68
CA ALA A 90 -9.72 -28.62 -17.17
C ALA A 90 -10.76 -29.29 -16.25
N LEU A 91 -11.17 -28.61 -15.18
CA LEU A 91 -12.20 -29.01 -14.23
C LEU A 91 -13.32 -27.96 -14.15
N HIS A 92 -14.57 -28.37 -14.28
CA HIS A 92 -15.71 -27.47 -14.06
C HIS A 92 -16.28 -27.65 -12.64
N PRO A 93 -16.49 -26.57 -11.86
CA PRO A 93 -17.03 -26.67 -10.51
C PRO A 93 -18.39 -27.40 -10.43
N GLY A 94 -19.23 -27.28 -11.46
CA GLY A 94 -20.54 -27.94 -11.52
C GLY A 94 -20.47 -29.47 -11.41
N TRP A 95 -19.35 -30.08 -11.79
CA TRP A 95 -19.10 -31.52 -11.65
C TRP A 95 -18.94 -31.96 -10.20
N PHE A 96 -18.61 -31.03 -9.31
CA PHE A 96 -18.36 -31.27 -7.89
C PHE A 96 -19.46 -30.73 -6.99
N ALA A 97 -20.50 -30.11 -7.55
CA ALA A 97 -21.63 -29.55 -6.81
C ALA A 97 -22.45 -30.65 -6.13
N ARG A 98 -22.96 -30.38 -4.94
CA ARG A 98 -23.80 -31.29 -4.16
C ARG A 98 -25.04 -30.57 -3.66
N PRO A 99 -26.19 -31.27 -3.49
CA PRO A 99 -27.41 -30.63 -3.00
C PRO A 99 -27.25 -29.94 -1.64
N GLU A 100 -26.40 -30.47 -0.75
CA GLU A 100 -26.14 -29.90 0.57
C GLU A 100 -25.35 -28.59 0.57
N ASP A 101 -24.74 -28.18 -0.56
CA ASP A 101 -24.02 -26.90 -0.66
C ASP A 101 -24.97 -25.69 -0.56
N GLY A 102 -26.26 -25.90 -0.87
CA GLY A 102 -27.25 -24.83 -0.91
C GLY A 102 -26.86 -23.72 -1.90
N GLU A 103 -26.73 -22.49 -1.41
CA GLU A 103 -26.36 -21.32 -2.21
C GLU A 103 -24.84 -21.09 -2.32
N ASP A 104 -24.02 -21.87 -1.61
CA ASP A 104 -22.58 -21.65 -1.54
C ASP A 104 -21.80 -22.41 -2.62
N GLN A 105 -21.57 -21.76 -3.75
CA GLN A 105 -20.85 -22.33 -4.88
C GLN A 105 -19.33 -22.44 -4.62
N SER A 106 -18.81 -21.76 -3.59
CA SER A 106 -17.39 -21.87 -3.23
C SER A 106 -17.00 -23.29 -2.80
N LEU A 107 -17.93 -24.07 -2.24
CA LEU A 107 -17.69 -25.46 -1.82
C LEU A 107 -17.46 -26.39 -3.01
N ALA A 108 -18.23 -26.21 -4.10
CA ALA A 108 -18.04 -26.95 -5.34
C ALA A 108 -16.72 -26.58 -6.02
N ILE A 109 -16.37 -25.29 -6.05
CA ILE A 109 -15.07 -24.81 -6.54
C ILE A 109 -13.93 -25.40 -5.69
N GLN A 110 -14.05 -25.40 -4.36
CA GLN A 110 -13.05 -25.97 -3.45
C GLN A 110 -12.84 -27.46 -3.74
N ARG A 111 -13.91 -28.24 -3.94
CA ARG A 111 -13.78 -29.67 -4.27
C ARG A 111 -13.11 -29.90 -5.63
N ALA A 112 -13.31 -29.01 -6.60
CA ALA A 112 -12.56 -29.03 -7.85
C ALA A 112 -11.07 -28.73 -7.62
N CYS A 113 -10.75 -27.71 -6.81
CA CYS A 113 -9.37 -27.40 -6.39
C CYS A 113 -8.71 -28.58 -5.66
N ASP A 114 -9.41 -29.23 -4.74
CA ASP A 114 -8.91 -30.38 -3.99
C ASP A 114 -8.67 -31.60 -4.89
N HIS A 115 -9.55 -31.82 -5.86
CA HIS A 115 -9.34 -32.84 -6.90
C HIS A 115 -8.09 -32.50 -7.71
N ALA A 116 -7.93 -31.25 -8.13
CA ALA A 116 -6.74 -30.84 -8.87
C ALA A 116 -5.46 -30.95 -8.07
N ARG A 117 -5.52 -30.66 -6.77
CA ARG A 117 -4.41 -30.87 -5.85
C ARG A 117 -3.98 -32.34 -5.81
N LYS A 118 -4.94 -33.27 -5.80
CA LYS A 118 -4.67 -34.71 -5.67
C LYS A 118 -4.24 -35.36 -6.99
N PHE A 119 -4.85 -34.98 -8.11
CA PHE A 119 -4.72 -35.69 -9.39
C PHE A 119 -4.12 -34.85 -10.53
N GLY A 120 -3.92 -33.55 -10.31
CA GLY A 120 -3.52 -32.58 -11.33
C GLY A 120 -2.03 -32.58 -11.68
N PRO A 121 -1.61 -31.61 -12.52
CA PRO A 121 -2.18 -30.25 -12.59
C PRO A 121 -3.44 -30.12 -13.45
N PHE A 122 -4.43 -29.36 -12.96
CA PHE A 122 -5.60 -28.94 -13.75
C PHE A 122 -5.90 -27.45 -13.54
N ALA A 123 -6.54 -26.84 -14.54
CA ALA A 123 -7.22 -25.56 -14.42
C ALA A 123 -8.68 -25.77 -13.98
N VAL A 124 -9.15 -24.98 -13.02
CA VAL A 124 -10.56 -24.89 -12.66
C VAL A 124 -11.20 -23.80 -13.52
N GLU A 125 -12.12 -24.20 -14.39
CA GLU A 125 -12.81 -23.35 -15.36
C GLU A 125 -14.07 -22.75 -14.76
N LEU A 126 -14.02 -21.44 -14.48
CA LEU A 126 -15.13 -20.69 -13.92
C LEU A 126 -16.04 -20.06 -14.99
N GLY A 127 -15.59 -20.01 -16.25
CA GLY A 127 -16.33 -19.42 -17.37
C GLY A 127 -16.57 -17.92 -17.18
N ASN A 128 -17.74 -17.43 -17.57
CA ASN A 128 -18.17 -16.03 -17.40
C ASN A 128 -19.32 -15.89 -16.38
N ALA A 129 -19.46 -16.85 -15.47
CA ALA A 129 -20.57 -16.93 -14.53
C ALA A 129 -20.31 -16.10 -13.25
N VAL A 130 -21.39 -15.75 -12.55
CA VAL A 130 -21.33 -15.27 -11.17
C VAL A 130 -21.48 -16.47 -10.24
N HIS A 131 -20.48 -16.66 -9.38
CA HIS A 131 -20.42 -17.71 -8.37
C HIS A 131 -20.67 -17.08 -7.00
N ARG A 132 -21.78 -17.43 -6.34
CA ARG A 132 -22.06 -16.96 -4.99
C ARG A 132 -21.20 -17.74 -3.99
N CYS A 133 -20.40 -17.03 -3.20
CA CYS A 133 -19.42 -17.63 -2.30
C CYS A 133 -19.72 -17.21 -0.85
N LEU A 134 -19.95 -18.18 0.02
CA LEU A 134 -20.21 -17.97 1.45
C LEU A 134 -19.12 -18.59 2.34
N SER A 135 -18.15 -19.28 1.75
CA SER A 135 -17.02 -19.92 2.43
C SER A 135 -15.69 -19.57 1.77
N ILE A 136 -14.61 -19.69 2.55
CA ILE A 136 -13.24 -19.41 2.10
C ILE A 136 -12.83 -20.40 1.00
N LEU A 137 -12.26 -19.88 -0.09
CA LEU A 137 -11.64 -20.67 -1.14
C LEU A 137 -10.13 -20.79 -0.90
N ARG A 138 -9.63 -22.02 -0.80
CA ARG A 138 -8.22 -22.36 -0.59
C ARG A 138 -7.60 -22.92 -1.87
N ILE A 139 -6.54 -22.29 -2.33
CA ILE A 139 -5.86 -22.63 -3.58
C ILE A 139 -4.42 -23.01 -3.28
N ASP A 140 -4.03 -24.23 -3.64
CA ASP A 140 -2.63 -24.63 -3.67
C ASP A 140 -2.00 -24.09 -4.97
N PRO A 141 -1.14 -23.06 -4.89
CA PRO A 141 -0.67 -22.35 -6.06
C PRO A 141 0.25 -23.20 -6.93
N THR A 142 0.69 -24.37 -6.49
CA THR A 142 1.61 -25.24 -7.25
C THR A 142 0.88 -26.33 -8.03
N ARG A 143 -0.42 -26.49 -7.78
CA ARG A 143 -1.21 -27.60 -8.33
C ARG A 143 -2.48 -27.14 -9.02
N VAL A 144 -3.02 -26.02 -8.58
CA VAL A 144 -4.31 -25.53 -9.01
C VAL A 144 -4.15 -24.21 -9.73
N ALA A 145 -4.84 -24.09 -10.85
CA ALA A 145 -5.02 -22.84 -11.54
C ALA A 145 -6.48 -22.50 -11.67
N LEU A 146 -6.78 -21.22 -11.77
CA LEU A 146 -8.15 -20.74 -11.93
C LEU A 146 -8.23 -19.90 -13.19
N ARG A 147 -9.15 -20.27 -14.08
CA ARG A 147 -9.41 -19.52 -15.31
C ARG A 147 -10.86 -19.06 -15.35
N GLY A 148 -11.03 -17.76 -15.50
CA GLY A 148 -12.29 -17.11 -15.82
C GLY A 148 -12.20 -16.39 -17.16
N SER A 149 -13.36 -16.17 -17.77
CA SER A 149 -13.57 -15.29 -18.92
C SER A 149 -14.51 -14.16 -18.52
N GLY A 150 -14.18 -13.51 -17.40
CA GLY A 150 -15.07 -12.58 -16.68
C GLY A 150 -15.89 -13.26 -15.59
N ALA A 151 -15.41 -14.38 -15.03
CA ALA A 151 -16.07 -15.01 -13.88
C ALA A 151 -16.04 -14.07 -12.68
N ARG A 152 -17.10 -14.07 -11.89
CA ARG A 152 -17.19 -13.33 -10.63
C ARG A 152 -17.31 -14.29 -9.46
N LEU A 153 -16.39 -14.21 -8.50
CA LEU A 153 -16.54 -14.82 -7.18
C LEU A 153 -17.14 -13.77 -6.25
N ASP A 154 -18.44 -13.91 -5.96
CA ASP A 154 -19.23 -12.94 -5.21
C ASP A 154 -19.35 -13.33 -3.73
N TYR A 155 -18.55 -12.68 -2.90
CA TYR A 155 -18.50 -12.80 -1.45
C TYR A 155 -19.32 -11.72 -0.73
N SER A 156 -20.16 -10.96 -1.43
CA SER A 156 -20.93 -9.86 -0.83
C SER A 156 -21.90 -10.30 0.29
N ALA A 157 -22.23 -11.60 0.32
CA ALA A 157 -23.08 -12.21 1.34
C ALA A 157 -22.30 -13.10 2.33
N MET A 158 -20.97 -13.16 2.24
CA MET A 158 -20.16 -13.93 3.18
C MET A 158 -20.22 -13.27 4.58
N PRO A 159 -20.52 -14.02 5.65
CA PRO A 159 -20.59 -13.46 6.99
C PRO A 159 -19.21 -12.99 7.46
N GLU A 160 -19.18 -11.83 8.12
CA GLU A 160 -17.97 -11.37 8.79
C GLU A 160 -17.65 -12.28 9.98
N PRO A 161 -16.35 -12.51 10.29
CA PRO A 161 -15.99 -13.13 11.54
C PRO A 161 -16.51 -12.27 12.70
N PRO A 162 -16.98 -12.88 13.80
CA PRO A 162 -17.50 -12.14 14.95
C PRO A 162 -16.43 -11.19 15.49
N ALA A 163 -16.84 -9.96 15.82
CA ALA A 163 -15.98 -9.04 16.55
C ALA A 163 -15.74 -9.59 17.96
N SER A 164 -14.49 -9.54 18.39
CA SER A 164 -14.05 -9.93 19.73
C SER A 164 -13.41 -8.73 20.41
N ASP A 165 -13.58 -8.62 21.71
CA ASP A 165 -12.83 -7.65 22.50
C ASP A 165 -11.32 -7.93 22.38
N PRO A 166 -10.46 -6.89 22.48
CA PRO A 166 -9.02 -7.10 22.52
C PRO A 166 -8.63 -8.06 23.65
N VAL A 167 -7.77 -9.03 23.34
CA VAL A 167 -7.16 -9.95 24.32
C VAL A 167 -6.24 -9.20 25.26
N ALA A 168 -5.54 -8.20 24.73
CA ALA A 168 -4.74 -7.28 25.51
C ALA A 168 -4.69 -5.91 24.86
N THR A 169 -4.58 -4.89 25.70
CA THR A 169 -4.34 -3.50 25.34
C THR A 169 -3.13 -2.98 26.09
N LEU A 170 -2.63 -1.81 25.71
CA LEU A 170 -1.54 -1.14 26.42
C LEU A 170 -1.87 -1.01 27.91
N ASP A 171 -3.13 -0.76 28.28
CA ASP A 171 -3.59 -0.60 29.67
C ASP A 171 -3.50 -1.87 30.52
N ASN A 172 -3.47 -3.04 29.88
CA ASN A 172 -3.32 -4.32 30.58
C ASN A 172 -1.86 -4.63 30.95
N ILE A 173 -0.90 -3.86 30.41
CA ILE A 173 0.54 -4.09 30.64
C ILE A 173 0.99 -3.48 31.96
N VAL A 174 1.51 -4.30 32.87
CA VAL A 174 2.19 -3.80 34.08
C VAL A 174 3.65 -3.50 33.73
N PRO A 175 4.14 -2.27 33.90
CA PRO A 175 5.54 -1.93 33.59
C PRO A 175 6.55 -2.70 34.47
N SER A 176 7.68 -3.12 33.91
CA SER A 176 8.85 -3.64 34.66
C SER A 176 9.78 -2.50 35.13
N ALA A 177 10.90 -2.81 35.78
CA ALA A 177 11.76 -1.81 36.44
C ALA A 177 12.31 -0.70 35.50
N GLY A 178 12.49 -1.00 34.20
CA GLY A 178 12.96 -0.09 33.15
C GLY A 178 11.85 0.44 32.24
N TRP A 179 10.60 0.12 32.53
CA TRP A 179 9.44 0.66 31.83
C TRP A 179 8.58 1.50 32.78
N ARG A 180 8.02 2.61 32.30
CA ARG A 180 7.10 3.45 33.08
C ARG A 180 5.89 3.88 32.27
N ARG A 181 4.84 4.32 32.96
CA ARG A 181 3.69 4.97 32.32
C ARG A 181 3.81 6.48 32.43
N ASP A 182 3.51 7.17 31.33
CA ASP A 182 3.39 8.62 31.30
C ASP A 182 2.30 9.06 30.30
N ALA A 183 1.33 9.83 30.79
CA ALA A 183 0.19 10.32 30.01
C ALA A 183 -0.51 9.23 29.15
N GLY A 184 -0.66 8.01 29.68
CA GLY A 184 -1.27 6.87 29.00
C GLY A 184 -0.34 6.07 28.08
N ALA A 185 0.84 6.58 27.76
CA ALA A 185 1.85 5.85 27.00
C ALA A 185 2.75 4.99 27.90
N LEU A 186 3.36 3.96 27.32
CA LEU A 186 4.39 3.14 27.95
C LEU A 186 5.75 3.60 27.44
N MET A 187 6.67 3.93 28.35
CA MET A 187 7.97 4.51 28.03
C MET A 187 9.12 3.65 28.57
N CYS A 188 10.20 3.56 27.80
CA CYS A 188 11.50 3.03 28.21
C CYS A 188 12.56 4.11 27.93
N ASP A 189 13.55 4.26 28.81
CA ASP A 189 14.67 5.18 28.59
C ASP A 189 15.83 4.46 27.90
N ASP A 190 16.73 5.23 27.27
CA ASP A 190 17.92 4.70 26.60
C ASP A 190 18.84 3.94 27.57
N GLY A 191 19.41 2.81 27.11
CA GLY A 191 20.36 2.00 27.87
C GLY A 191 19.73 1.06 28.91
N GLY A 192 18.40 0.99 29.00
CA GLY A 192 17.70 0.09 29.92
C GLY A 192 17.84 -1.40 29.57
N GLY A 193 17.89 -1.76 28.29
CA GLY A 193 18.08 -3.14 27.82
C GLY A 193 17.08 -4.14 28.41
N GLU A 194 15.84 -3.72 28.67
CA GLU A 194 14.86 -4.53 29.39
C GLU A 194 13.82 -5.19 28.48
N THR A 195 13.58 -6.47 28.74
CA THR A 195 12.45 -7.22 28.17
C THR A 195 11.22 -7.08 29.06
N LEU A 196 10.16 -6.46 28.54
CA LEU A 196 8.83 -6.56 29.13
C LEU A 196 8.12 -7.79 28.57
N SER A 197 7.47 -8.58 29.43
CA SER A 197 6.72 -9.79 29.03
C SER A 197 5.31 -9.76 29.57
N LEU A 198 4.35 -10.18 28.75
CA LEU A 198 2.95 -10.36 29.11
C LEU A 198 2.51 -11.75 28.67
N ASP A 199 2.08 -12.57 29.63
CA ASP A 199 1.44 -13.85 29.35
C ASP A 199 -0.03 -13.61 28.95
N LEU A 200 -0.47 -14.22 27.86
CA LEU A 200 -1.77 -14.05 27.26
C LEU A 200 -2.49 -15.39 27.14
N GLU A 201 -3.76 -15.42 27.53
CA GLU A 201 -4.66 -16.54 27.24
C GLU A 201 -5.46 -16.22 25.97
N LEU A 202 -5.22 -16.98 24.91
CA LEU A 202 -5.92 -16.81 23.64
C LEU A 202 -7.31 -17.46 23.71
N PRO A 203 -8.41 -16.73 23.45
CA PRO A 203 -9.78 -17.23 23.63
C PRO A 203 -10.19 -18.36 22.68
N GLY A 204 -9.46 -18.58 21.58
CA GLY A 204 -9.82 -19.56 20.57
C GLY A 204 -8.73 -19.78 19.52
N ASP A 205 -8.95 -20.75 18.64
CA ASP A 205 -8.12 -20.88 17.45
C ASP A 205 -8.40 -19.70 16.50
N GLY A 206 -7.37 -19.26 15.78
CA GLY A 206 -7.52 -18.26 14.73
C GLY A 206 -6.33 -17.34 14.59
N ARG A 207 -6.56 -16.22 13.91
CA ARG A 207 -5.56 -15.18 13.72
C ARG A 207 -5.68 -14.13 14.80
N TYR A 208 -4.54 -13.70 15.32
CA TYR A 208 -4.42 -12.59 16.24
C TYR A 208 -3.61 -11.50 15.56
N ARG A 209 -4.12 -10.27 15.57
CA ARG A 209 -3.38 -9.10 15.10
C ARG A 209 -2.77 -8.39 16.30
N ILE A 210 -1.48 -8.15 16.21
CA ILE A 210 -0.76 -7.27 17.13
C ILE A 210 -0.60 -5.94 16.40
N SER A 211 -1.15 -4.87 16.98
CA SER A 211 -1.05 -3.51 16.47
C SER A 211 -0.33 -2.64 17.48
N ALA A 212 0.69 -1.91 17.05
CA ALA A 212 1.48 -1.01 17.90
C ALA A 212 1.61 0.36 17.24
N THR A 213 1.56 1.43 18.03
CA THR A 213 1.88 2.80 17.56
C THR A 213 3.00 3.34 18.41
N ILE A 214 4.14 3.61 17.77
CA ILE A 214 5.33 4.14 18.42
C ILE A 214 5.35 5.65 18.17
N GLY A 215 5.18 6.44 19.21
CA GLY A 215 5.19 7.91 19.13
C GLY A 215 6.60 8.48 19.03
N ALA A 216 7.57 7.85 19.70
CA ALA A 216 8.98 8.21 19.65
C ALA A 216 9.87 6.96 19.79
N LEU A 217 10.99 6.96 19.08
CA LEU A 217 12.00 5.93 19.11
C LEU A 217 13.37 6.57 18.85
N GLU A 218 14.18 6.65 19.91
CA GLU A 218 15.45 7.37 19.92
C GLU A 218 16.45 6.57 20.76
N GLY A 219 17.75 6.70 20.51
CA GLY A 219 18.74 5.99 21.30
C GLY A 219 20.15 6.26 20.81
N SER A 220 21.13 5.83 21.61
CA SER A 220 22.56 5.94 21.29
C SER A 220 23.05 4.92 20.26
N GLU A 221 22.24 3.90 19.97
CA GLU A 221 22.51 2.94 18.90
C GLU A 221 22.36 3.60 17.51
N ASP A 222 23.14 3.13 16.53
CA ASP A 222 23.04 3.60 15.13
C ASP A 222 21.63 3.38 14.54
N PHE A 223 20.90 2.39 15.07
CA PHE A 223 19.55 2.02 14.65
C PHE A 223 18.66 1.73 15.85
N PRO A 224 18.08 2.77 16.48
CA PRO A 224 17.14 2.59 17.57
C PRO A 224 16.00 1.64 17.18
N SER A 225 15.68 0.67 18.02
CA SER A 225 14.70 -0.36 17.67
C SER A 225 13.87 -0.87 18.85
N LEU A 226 12.61 -1.20 18.58
CA LEU A 226 11.71 -1.94 19.45
C LEU A 226 11.36 -3.27 18.79
N ARG A 227 11.75 -4.37 19.41
CA ARG A 227 11.35 -5.71 19.01
C ARG A 227 10.07 -6.11 19.74
N ILE A 228 9.05 -6.48 18.98
CA ILE A 228 7.76 -6.99 19.48
C ILE A 228 7.63 -8.43 18.99
N ALA A 229 7.58 -9.40 19.91
CA ALA A 229 7.47 -10.80 19.56
C ALA A 229 6.31 -11.48 20.27
N MET A 230 5.65 -12.42 19.61
CA MET A 230 4.74 -13.35 20.25
C MET A 230 5.36 -14.74 20.25
N LEU A 231 5.48 -15.35 21.41
CA LEU A 231 6.17 -16.60 21.64
C LEU A 231 5.18 -17.68 22.07
N ALA A 232 5.38 -18.90 21.56
CA ALA A 232 4.69 -20.09 22.03
C ALA A 232 5.14 -20.46 23.47
N PRO A 233 4.44 -21.39 24.19
CA PRO A 233 4.86 -21.84 25.52
C PRO A 233 6.33 -22.30 25.60
N GLY A 234 6.85 -22.90 24.53
CA GLY A 234 8.25 -23.33 24.39
C GLY A 234 9.26 -22.21 24.11
N ARG A 235 8.83 -20.94 24.10
CA ARG A 235 9.59 -19.73 23.71
C ARG A 235 10.00 -19.67 22.24
N GLU A 236 9.49 -20.56 21.40
CA GLU A 236 9.64 -20.44 19.96
C GLU A 236 8.84 -19.22 19.46
N PRO A 237 9.44 -18.34 18.64
CA PRO A 237 8.72 -17.18 18.12
C PRO A 237 7.66 -17.64 17.11
N LEU A 238 6.41 -17.24 17.37
CA LEU A 238 5.31 -17.38 16.41
C LEU A 238 5.40 -16.29 15.33
N ALA A 239 5.74 -15.07 15.75
CA ALA A 239 6.17 -13.99 14.87
C ALA A 239 7.03 -12.99 15.66
N THR A 240 7.83 -12.22 14.95
CA THR A 240 8.68 -11.17 15.53
C THR A 240 8.73 -9.99 14.59
N LEU A 241 8.24 -8.85 15.04
CA LEU A 241 8.39 -7.57 14.36
C LEU A 241 9.54 -6.79 15.01
N VAL A 242 10.37 -6.15 14.20
CA VAL A 242 11.33 -5.13 14.67
C VAL A 242 10.91 -3.79 14.08
N ALA A 243 10.48 -2.88 14.94
CA ALA A 243 10.20 -1.50 14.58
C ALA A 243 11.46 -0.66 14.80
N ALA A 244 11.87 0.11 13.80
CA ALA A 244 13.06 0.97 13.89
C ALA A 244 12.77 2.42 13.44
N SER A 245 11.50 2.82 13.52
CA SER A 245 11.05 4.21 13.41
C SER A 245 9.78 4.42 14.25
N PRO A 246 9.41 5.67 14.56
CA PRO A 246 8.05 6.00 14.97
C PRO A 246 7.02 5.61 13.89
N GLY A 247 5.77 5.46 14.29
CA GLY A 247 4.64 5.15 13.41
C GLY A 247 3.84 3.91 13.81
N PRO A 248 2.83 3.55 13.00
CA PRO A 248 2.01 2.38 13.20
C PRO A 248 2.69 1.11 12.65
N PHE A 249 2.61 0.02 13.40
CA PHE A 249 3.09 -1.29 13.00
C PHE A 249 2.05 -2.37 13.30
N TYR A 250 2.06 -3.41 12.48
CA TYR A 250 1.13 -4.52 12.59
C TYR A 250 1.79 -5.80 12.11
N PHE A 251 1.50 -6.89 12.82
CA PHE A 251 1.79 -8.24 12.37
C PHE A 251 0.68 -9.17 12.86
N GLU A 252 0.59 -10.34 12.23
CA GLU A 252 -0.39 -11.34 12.59
C GLU A 252 0.28 -12.67 12.87
N VAL A 253 -0.36 -13.44 13.72
CA VAL A 253 0.06 -14.76 14.15
C VAL A 253 -1.15 -15.67 14.11
N THR A 254 -0.93 -16.90 13.65
CA THR A 254 -1.95 -17.96 13.77
C THR A 254 -1.66 -18.68 15.07
N GLY A 255 -2.54 -18.51 16.05
CA GLY A 255 -2.37 -19.09 17.38
C GLY A 255 -3.22 -20.35 17.55
N PRO A 256 -2.68 -21.46 18.10
CA PRO A 256 -3.52 -22.50 18.68
C PRO A 256 -4.19 -22.00 19.97
N GLN A 257 -5.26 -22.66 20.43
CA GLN A 257 -5.86 -22.51 21.77
C GLN A 257 -4.86 -22.80 22.91
N GLN A 258 -3.88 -21.92 23.14
CA GLN A 258 -2.84 -22.08 24.14
C GLN A 258 -2.40 -20.74 24.72
N ALA A 259 -1.80 -20.77 25.91
CA ALA A 259 -1.12 -19.63 26.49
C ALA A 259 0.06 -19.21 25.60
N VAL A 260 0.20 -17.91 25.35
CA VAL A 260 1.32 -17.34 24.58
C VAL A 260 1.95 -16.21 25.37
N ARG A 261 3.18 -15.83 25.03
CA ARG A 261 3.87 -14.71 25.66
C ARG A 261 4.15 -13.61 24.64
N LEU A 262 3.63 -12.41 24.89
CA LEU A 262 4.01 -11.20 24.17
C LEU A 262 5.25 -10.59 24.86
N THR A 263 6.29 -10.29 24.08
CA THR A 263 7.49 -9.60 24.58
C THR A 263 7.72 -8.29 23.85
N LEU A 264 8.19 -7.28 24.60
CA LEU A 264 8.71 -6.01 24.10
C LEU A 264 10.17 -5.91 24.55
N GLU A 265 11.09 -5.80 23.60
CA GLU A 265 12.54 -5.73 23.85
C GLU A 265 13.10 -4.48 23.17
N THR A 266 13.79 -3.62 23.93
CA THR A 266 14.43 -2.41 23.40
C THR A 266 15.71 -2.10 24.21
N GLY A 267 16.76 -1.68 23.50
CA GLY A 267 17.91 -1.00 24.10
C GLY A 267 17.78 0.53 24.07
N SER A 268 16.81 1.02 23.30
CA SER A 268 16.61 2.44 22.97
C SER A 268 15.49 3.07 23.81
N ALA A 269 15.49 4.40 23.87
CA ALA A 269 14.35 5.16 24.37
C ALA A 269 13.12 4.98 23.47
N VAL A 270 12.01 4.57 24.05
CA VAL A 270 10.75 4.25 23.36
C VAL A 270 9.60 4.98 24.03
N ARG A 271 8.70 5.53 23.23
CA ARG A 271 7.35 5.92 23.64
C ARG A 271 6.33 5.12 22.83
N LEU A 272 5.75 4.10 23.45
CA LEU A 272 4.68 3.27 22.88
C LEU A 272 3.32 3.86 23.28
N GLU A 273 2.60 4.41 22.30
CA GLU A 273 1.33 5.12 22.52
C GLU A 273 0.13 4.18 22.51
N SER A 274 0.22 3.09 21.75
CA SER A 274 -0.80 2.05 21.75
C SER A 274 -0.17 0.69 21.50
N LEU A 275 -0.71 -0.33 22.16
CA LEU A 275 -0.49 -1.73 21.84
C LEU A 275 -1.84 -2.45 21.97
N THR A 276 -2.18 -3.28 21.01
CA THR A 276 -3.42 -4.06 21.04
C THR A 276 -3.20 -5.41 20.43
N VAL A 277 -3.68 -6.45 21.10
CA VAL A 277 -3.74 -7.83 20.61
C VAL A 277 -5.21 -8.18 20.45
N SER A 278 -5.67 -8.35 19.21
CA SER A 278 -7.09 -8.60 18.91
C SER A 278 -7.27 -9.91 18.15
N HIS A 279 -8.28 -10.69 18.53
CA HIS A 279 -8.70 -11.86 17.75
C HIS A 279 -9.41 -11.39 16.48
N HIS A 280 -8.91 -11.83 15.33
CA HIS A 280 -9.39 -11.40 14.03
C HIS A 280 -10.18 -12.47 13.29
N GLY A 281 -10.15 -13.72 13.76
CA GLY A 281 -10.72 -14.85 13.03
C GLY A 281 -10.07 -15.05 11.66
N LEU A 282 -10.72 -15.81 10.79
CA LEU A 282 -10.34 -15.91 9.38
C LEU A 282 -11.16 -14.89 8.59
N ARG A 283 -10.46 -13.99 7.89
CA ARG A 283 -11.05 -12.84 7.17
C ARG A 283 -10.92 -12.96 5.66
N GLU A 284 -10.01 -13.80 5.19
CA GLU A 284 -9.71 -13.96 3.78
C GLU A 284 -10.82 -14.74 3.05
N CYS A 285 -11.30 -14.19 1.95
CA CYS A 285 -12.23 -14.88 1.06
C CYS A 285 -11.50 -15.90 0.18
N VAL A 286 -10.29 -15.56 -0.29
CA VAL A 286 -9.41 -16.46 -1.05
C VAL A 286 -8.06 -16.58 -0.35
N LEU A 287 -7.67 -17.80 0.01
CA LEU A 287 -6.36 -18.12 0.59
C LEU A 287 -5.51 -18.87 -0.43
N ILE A 288 -4.40 -18.25 -0.84
CA ILE A 288 -3.35 -18.88 -1.63
C ILE A 288 -2.32 -19.46 -0.65
N SER A 289 -2.23 -20.79 -0.58
CA SER A 289 -1.39 -21.46 0.39
C SER A 289 -0.85 -22.79 -0.10
N SER A 290 0.46 -23.00 0.06
CA SER A 290 1.13 -24.27 -0.18
C SER A 290 1.21 -25.05 1.14
N GLY A 291 0.94 -26.36 1.08
CA GLY A 291 1.12 -27.27 2.21
C GLY A 291 2.42 -28.06 2.13
N GLU A 292 2.69 -28.89 3.14
CA GLU A 292 3.90 -29.74 3.21
C GLU A 292 4.07 -30.66 1.99
N THR A 293 2.95 -31.10 1.42
CA THR A 293 2.91 -31.99 0.25
C THR A 293 2.91 -31.27 -1.09
N SER A 294 2.88 -29.93 -1.10
CA SER A 294 2.97 -29.14 -2.33
C SER A 294 4.38 -29.23 -2.91
N PRO A 295 4.56 -29.23 -4.24
CA PRO A 295 5.87 -28.99 -4.84
C PRO A 295 6.49 -27.67 -4.41
N GLN A 296 7.82 -27.56 -4.42
CA GLN A 296 8.49 -26.28 -4.19
C GLN A 296 8.37 -25.34 -5.39
N TYR A 297 8.24 -25.87 -6.61
CA TYR A 297 8.23 -25.13 -7.87
C TYR A 297 7.03 -25.56 -8.74
N GLY A 298 6.85 -24.87 -9.87
CA GLY A 298 5.76 -25.17 -10.81
C GLY A 298 4.47 -24.44 -10.47
N HIS A 299 4.59 -23.28 -9.82
CA HIS A 299 3.49 -22.37 -9.50
C HIS A 299 2.65 -22.07 -10.73
N LYS A 300 1.35 -21.96 -10.47
CA LYS A 300 0.28 -21.82 -11.42
C LYS A 300 -0.17 -20.37 -11.45
N TRP A 301 -1.31 -20.15 -12.09
CA TRP A 301 -1.79 -18.84 -12.48
C TRP A 301 -3.28 -18.71 -12.18
N MET A 302 -3.73 -17.47 -12.07
CA MET A 302 -5.12 -17.05 -11.93
C MET A 302 -5.41 -15.99 -12.99
N GLU A 303 -6.43 -16.21 -13.82
CA GLU A 303 -6.72 -15.31 -14.93
C GLU A 303 -8.20 -14.97 -15.08
N GLY A 304 -8.52 -13.71 -15.36
CA GLY A 304 -9.83 -13.28 -15.87
C GLY A 304 -10.97 -13.43 -14.86
N ILE A 305 -10.68 -13.17 -13.59
CA ILE A 305 -11.59 -13.35 -12.45
C ILE A 305 -11.79 -12.02 -11.71
N GLU A 306 -13.03 -11.74 -11.34
CA GLU A 306 -13.42 -10.66 -10.43
C GLU A 306 -13.78 -11.24 -9.06
N ILE A 307 -13.13 -10.79 -8.00
CA ILE A 307 -13.43 -11.14 -6.61
C ILE A 307 -14.12 -9.93 -5.96
N VAL A 308 -15.37 -10.12 -5.54
CA VAL A 308 -16.24 -9.04 -5.05
C VAL A 308 -16.60 -9.26 -3.60
N GLY A 309 -16.27 -8.31 -2.75
CA GLY A 309 -16.59 -8.32 -1.33
C GLY A 309 -17.81 -7.49 -0.97
N PRO A 310 -18.19 -7.50 0.32
CA PRO A 310 -19.37 -6.81 0.84
C PRO A 310 -19.23 -5.28 0.96
N GLY A 311 -18.01 -4.74 0.93
CA GLY A 311 -17.70 -3.31 1.01
C GLY A 311 -16.42 -2.99 1.79
N ALA A 312 -15.86 -1.80 1.59
CA ALA A 312 -14.60 -1.36 2.22
C ALA A 312 -14.68 -1.10 3.74
N GLY A 313 -15.88 -1.13 4.34
CA GLY A 313 -16.10 -0.97 5.78
C GLY A 313 -16.28 -2.28 6.55
N THR A 314 -16.01 -3.42 5.91
CA THR A 314 -16.20 -4.76 6.49
C THR A 314 -14.88 -5.32 7.03
N ALA A 315 -14.91 -6.35 7.87
CA ALA A 315 -13.68 -7.00 8.33
C ALA A 315 -13.02 -7.94 7.29
N LEU A 316 -13.65 -8.18 6.13
CA LEU A 316 -13.18 -9.18 5.16
C LEU A 316 -12.02 -8.68 4.29
N HIS A 317 -11.15 -9.63 3.93
CA HIS A 317 -10.03 -9.42 3.00
C HIS A 317 -10.27 -10.21 1.71
N GLY A 318 -9.88 -9.64 0.57
CA GLY A 318 -10.07 -10.29 -0.74
C GLY A 318 -9.22 -11.55 -0.89
N MET A 319 -7.90 -11.37 -0.98
CA MET A 319 -6.93 -12.46 -1.15
C MET A 319 -5.85 -12.41 -0.08
N ARG A 320 -5.44 -13.57 0.42
CA ARG A 320 -4.27 -13.74 1.29
C ARG A 320 -3.27 -14.71 0.69
N PHE A 321 -1.99 -14.37 0.77
CA PHE A 321 -0.87 -15.22 0.35
C PHE A 321 -0.07 -15.63 1.58
N GLU A 322 -0.12 -16.92 1.93
CA GLU A 322 0.52 -17.42 3.15
C GLU A 322 0.87 -18.90 3.05
N SER A 323 2.11 -19.26 3.39
CA SER A 323 2.54 -20.65 3.53
C SER A 323 3.37 -20.83 4.79
N PHE A 324 2.87 -21.66 5.71
CA PHE A 324 3.61 -22.10 6.89
C PHE A 324 4.49 -23.33 6.61
N ALA A 325 4.30 -23.98 5.47
CA ALA A 325 5.11 -25.13 5.08
C ALA A 325 6.55 -24.70 4.72
N MET A 326 7.53 -25.33 5.37
CA MET A 326 8.93 -25.01 5.18
C MET A 326 9.36 -25.23 3.72
N ALA A 327 10.17 -24.31 3.18
CA ALA A 327 10.64 -24.33 1.80
C ALA A 327 9.50 -24.41 0.74
N ARG A 328 8.31 -23.88 1.06
CA ARG A 328 7.19 -23.72 0.13
C ARG A 328 6.70 -22.28 0.13
N SER A 329 6.34 -21.77 -1.05
CA SER A 329 5.89 -20.39 -1.20
C SER A 329 4.43 -20.28 -1.60
N ALA A 330 3.81 -19.19 -1.16
CA ALA A 330 2.47 -18.76 -1.55
C ALA A 330 2.57 -17.71 -2.68
N ARG A 331 3.03 -18.14 -3.86
CA ARG A 331 3.12 -17.28 -5.06
C ARG A 331 2.23 -17.83 -6.17
N ILE A 332 1.46 -16.98 -6.82
CA ILE A 332 0.66 -17.32 -8.00
C ILE A 332 0.82 -16.19 -9.01
N GLU A 333 0.86 -16.51 -10.29
CA GLU A 333 0.81 -15.48 -11.32
C GLU A 333 -0.64 -15.00 -11.49
N MET A 334 -0.88 -13.70 -11.52
CA MET A 334 -2.23 -13.16 -11.69
C MET A 334 -2.31 -12.32 -12.96
N GLN A 335 -3.34 -12.52 -13.76
CA GLN A 335 -3.57 -11.76 -14.99
C GLN A 335 -5.03 -11.36 -15.13
N ASN A 336 -5.31 -10.08 -15.38
CA ASN A 336 -6.68 -9.56 -15.53
C ASN A 336 -7.58 -9.92 -14.32
N VAL A 337 -7.03 -9.88 -13.10
CA VAL A 337 -7.78 -10.16 -11.87
C VAL A 337 -8.21 -8.84 -11.23
N THR A 338 -9.48 -8.77 -10.85
CA THR A 338 -10.04 -7.64 -10.09
C THR A 338 -10.37 -8.07 -8.68
N VAL A 339 -9.97 -7.29 -7.68
CA VAL A 339 -10.33 -7.49 -6.27
C VAL A 339 -10.96 -6.20 -5.75
N ARG A 340 -12.24 -6.24 -5.36
CA ARG A 340 -12.93 -5.03 -4.89
C ARG A 340 -13.92 -5.25 -3.78
N GLY A 341 -14.20 -4.18 -3.03
CA GLY A 341 -15.22 -4.20 -1.98
C GLY A 341 -14.77 -4.96 -0.73
N PHE A 342 -13.50 -4.88 -0.37
CA PHE A 342 -12.96 -5.44 0.87
C PHE A 342 -12.31 -4.34 1.70
N ASP A 343 -12.12 -4.56 3.01
CA ASP A 343 -11.23 -3.67 3.78
C ASP A 343 -9.82 -3.77 3.23
N THR A 344 -9.29 -4.97 3.00
CA THR A 344 -7.98 -5.15 2.38
C THR A 344 -8.08 -6.02 1.13
N GLY A 345 -7.53 -5.56 0.01
CA GLY A 345 -7.53 -6.28 -1.26
C GLY A 345 -6.61 -7.49 -1.23
N LEU A 346 -5.30 -7.25 -1.12
CA LEU A 346 -4.28 -8.31 -1.05
C LEU A 346 -3.53 -8.25 0.29
N VAL A 347 -3.48 -9.37 1.00
CA VAL A 347 -2.67 -9.56 2.21
C VAL A 347 -1.50 -10.49 1.90
N LEU A 348 -0.28 -9.99 2.07
CA LEU A 348 0.97 -10.70 1.80
C LEU A 348 1.59 -11.12 3.14
N SER A 349 1.86 -12.41 3.31
CA SER A 349 2.29 -13.02 4.57
C SER A 349 3.45 -14.01 4.38
N HIS A 350 3.66 -14.93 5.32
CA HIS A 350 4.79 -15.87 5.36
C HIS A 350 5.00 -16.57 4.02
N ARG A 351 6.27 -16.63 3.59
CA ARG A 351 6.68 -17.28 2.34
C ARG A 351 5.98 -16.76 1.09
N CYS A 352 5.63 -15.47 1.10
CA CYS A 352 5.15 -14.75 -0.08
C CYS A 352 6.28 -13.90 -0.66
N TYR A 353 6.81 -14.33 -1.80
CA TYR A 353 7.87 -13.67 -2.56
C TYR A 353 7.73 -14.03 -4.04
N LEU A 354 8.36 -13.25 -4.93
CA LEU A 354 8.29 -13.40 -6.38
C LEU A 354 6.85 -13.41 -6.91
N LEU A 355 5.94 -12.70 -6.24
CA LEU A 355 4.55 -12.55 -6.65
C LEU A 355 4.46 -11.59 -7.84
N ARG A 356 3.65 -11.96 -8.85
CA ARG A 356 3.50 -11.18 -10.09
C ARG A 356 2.02 -10.99 -10.44
N GLY A 357 1.64 -9.75 -10.74
CA GLY A 357 0.31 -9.42 -11.24
C GLY A 357 0.37 -8.54 -12.49
N THR A 358 -0.38 -8.90 -13.54
CA THR A 358 -0.52 -8.11 -14.76
C THR A 358 -1.96 -7.68 -14.96
N ALA A 359 -2.19 -6.41 -15.29
CA ALA A 359 -3.52 -5.84 -15.47
C ALA A 359 -4.46 -6.12 -14.27
N MET A 360 -3.90 -6.01 -13.06
CA MET A 360 -4.64 -6.14 -11.81
C MET A 360 -5.49 -4.89 -11.57
N ARG A 361 -6.71 -5.05 -11.06
CA ARG A 361 -7.49 -3.94 -10.50
C ARG A 361 -7.81 -4.19 -9.03
N ILE A 362 -7.46 -3.24 -8.16
CA ILE A 362 -7.72 -3.34 -6.72
C ILE A 362 -8.49 -2.09 -6.27
N ASN A 363 -9.71 -2.28 -5.77
CA ASN A 363 -10.57 -1.22 -5.23
C ASN A 363 -11.08 -1.62 -3.85
N CYS A 364 -10.24 -1.38 -2.84
CA CYS A 364 -10.45 -1.81 -1.45
C CYS A 364 -10.00 -0.70 -0.49
N GLY A 365 -10.37 -0.79 0.78
CA GLY A 365 -9.95 0.19 1.80
C GLY A 365 -8.42 0.31 1.89
N VAL A 366 -7.72 -0.81 1.83
CA VAL A 366 -6.29 -0.97 1.66
C VAL A 366 -6.04 -1.80 0.40
N GLY A 367 -5.24 -1.31 -0.53
CA GLY A 367 -4.96 -2.01 -1.79
C GLY A 367 -4.11 -3.27 -1.55
N VAL A 368 -2.83 -3.06 -1.26
CA VAL A 368 -1.85 -4.12 -0.98
C VAL A 368 -1.30 -3.94 0.43
N HIS A 369 -1.27 -5.02 1.19
CA HIS A 369 -0.89 -5.03 2.59
C HIS A 369 0.15 -6.12 2.87
N PHE A 370 1.41 -5.74 3.10
CA PHE A 370 2.45 -6.66 3.55
C PHE A 370 2.58 -6.62 5.06
N LEU A 371 2.28 -7.73 5.73
CA LEU A 371 2.34 -7.82 7.19
C LEU A 371 3.79 -7.79 7.68
N GLY A 372 4.02 -7.26 8.88
CA GLY A 372 5.35 -7.30 9.50
C GLY A 372 5.66 -8.67 10.12
N GLY A 373 6.94 -8.89 10.43
CA GLY A 373 7.40 -10.04 11.23
C GLY A 373 7.22 -11.43 10.61
N LEU A 374 7.29 -11.47 9.28
CA LEU A 374 7.09 -12.68 8.47
C LEU A 374 8.40 -13.44 8.24
N GLU A 375 8.26 -14.73 7.93
CA GLU A 375 9.38 -15.61 7.61
C GLU A 375 9.51 -15.76 6.07
N ASP A 376 10.73 -15.60 5.56
CA ASP A 376 11.11 -15.85 4.15
C ASP A 376 10.14 -15.18 3.16
N ALA A 377 9.87 -13.88 3.31
CA ALA A 377 8.86 -13.17 2.53
C ALA A 377 9.34 -11.78 2.07
N GLY A 378 8.65 -11.21 1.08
CA GLY A 378 8.81 -9.80 0.68
C GLY A 378 9.78 -9.55 -0.47
N GLU A 379 10.43 -10.57 -1.03
CA GLU A 379 11.35 -10.42 -2.16
C GLU A 379 10.61 -10.27 -3.49
N LEU A 380 11.00 -9.28 -4.31
CA LEU A 380 10.63 -9.15 -5.74
C LEU A 380 9.13 -9.29 -6.05
N ILE A 381 8.29 -8.57 -5.31
CA ILE A 381 6.84 -8.52 -5.55
C ILE A 381 6.56 -7.44 -6.60
N SER A 382 5.84 -7.78 -7.68
CA SER A 382 5.69 -6.85 -8.81
C SER A 382 4.30 -6.85 -9.46
N PHE A 383 3.86 -5.67 -9.88
CA PHE A 383 2.59 -5.45 -10.57
C PHE A 383 2.78 -4.58 -11.82
N GLN A 384 2.15 -4.95 -12.92
CA GLN A 384 2.31 -4.28 -14.21
C GLN A 384 0.97 -3.91 -14.85
N GLY A 385 0.83 -2.66 -15.31
CA GLY A 385 -0.30 -2.19 -16.11
C GLY A 385 -1.66 -2.27 -15.42
N GLY A 386 -1.69 -2.18 -14.08
CA GLY A 386 -2.91 -2.29 -13.28
C GLY A 386 -3.49 -0.95 -12.83
N VAL A 387 -4.47 -1.02 -11.93
CA VAL A 387 -5.07 0.12 -11.22
C VAL A 387 -5.28 -0.24 -9.76
N ILE A 388 -4.83 0.61 -8.84
CA ILE A 388 -5.24 0.60 -7.43
C ILE A 388 -6.04 1.88 -7.22
N ASP A 389 -7.34 1.79 -6.90
CA ASP A 389 -8.21 2.97 -6.82
C ASP A 389 -9.09 3.05 -5.57
N GLY A 390 -9.45 4.29 -5.18
CA GLY A 390 -10.52 4.62 -4.23
C GLY A 390 -10.31 4.22 -2.76
N GLY A 391 -9.12 3.73 -2.40
CA GLY A 391 -8.79 3.25 -1.05
C GLY A 391 -8.31 4.32 -0.09
N ARG A 392 -8.37 4.05 1.21
CA ARG A 392 -7.70 4.87 2.24
C ARG A 392 -6.18 4.81 2.09
N ILE A 393 -5.63 3.61 1.84
CA ILE A 393 -4.19 3.39 1.66
C ILE A 393 -3.98 2.50 0.44
N ALA A 394 -3.22 2.94 -0.56
CA ALA A 394 -2.93 2.10 -1.71
C ALA A 394 -1.95 0.96 -1.35
N ILE A 395 -0.84 1.29 -0.67
CA ILE A 395 0.16 0.34 -0.20
C ILE A 395 0.44 0.52 1.29
N LEU A 396 0.21 -0.55 2.05
CA LEU A 396 0.51 -0.66 3.47
C LEU A 396 1.60 -1.73 3.63
N ASN A 397 2.86 -1.31 3.76
CA ASN A 397 4.01 -2.22 3.67
C ASN A 397 4.79 -2.22 4.98
N ASN A 398 5.10 -3.40 5.54
CA ASN A 398 5.96 -3.53 6.72
C ASN A 398 7.22 -4.35 6.42
N GLY A 399 7.93 -4.00 5.35
CA GLY A 399 9.30 -4.49 5.10
C GLY A 399 9.54 -5.22 3.78
N ALA A 400 8.56 -5.33 2.88
CA ALA A 400 8.76 -5.96 1.57
C ALA A 400 9.37 -5.03 0.52
N GLU A 401 9.88 -5.61 -0.55
CA GLU A 401 10.16 -4.98 -1.83
C GLU A 401 8.96 -5.14 -2.77
N ILE A 402 8.29 -4.02 -3.07
CA ILE A 402 7.12 -3.98 -3.95
C ILE A 402 7.38 -3.02 -5.11
N SER A 403 7.18 -3.49 -6.34
CA SER A 403 7.39 -2.70 -7.55
C SER A 403 6.12 -2.62 -8.41
N PHE A 404 5.85 -1.44 -8.95
CA PHE A 404 4.75 -1.17 -9.87
C PHE A 404 5.29 -0.60 -11.18
N PHE A 405 4.83 -1.13 -12.30
CA PHE A 405 5.25 -0.71 -13.64
C PHE A 405 4.04 -0.26 -14.45
N GLY A 406 3.99 1.03 -14.81
CA GLY A 406 2.88 1.59 -15.59
C GLY A 406 1.51 1.38 -14.96
N THR A 407 1.44 1.33 -13.62
CA THR A 407 0.20 1.12 -12.86
C THR A 407 -0.37 2.49 -12.45
N SER A 408 -1.70 2.60 -12.44
CA SER A 408 -2.40 3.78 -11.91
C SER A 408 -2.65 3.61 -10.41
N ILE A 409 -2.38 4.63 -9.61
CA ILE A 409 -2.80 4.72 -8.20
C ILE A 409 -3.68 5.96 -8.09
N ASP A 410 -5.00 5.75 -8.03
CA ASP A 410 -5.99 6.80 -8.26
C ASP A 410 -6.94 6.99 -7.07
N PHE A 411 -7.17 8.23 -6.69
CA PHE A 411 -8.13 8.64 -5.65
C PHE A 411 -7.95 7.90 -4.32
N ALA A 412 -6.71 7.50 -4.00
CA ALA A 412 -6.38 7.04 -2.67
C ALA A 412 -6.12 8.23 -1.73
N ASP A 413 -6.26 8.04 -0.41
CA ASP A 413 -5.90 9.08 0.56
C ASP A 413 -4.39 9.10 0.85
N GLN A 414 -3.75 7.92 0.88
CA GLN A 414 -2.30 7.76 1.02
C GLN A 414 -1.78 6.73 0.00
N VAL A 415 -0.63 7.03 -0.62
CA VAL A 415 0.05 6.11 -1.56
C VAL A 415 0.70 4.98 -0.78
N PHE A 416 1.49 5.34 0.23
CA PHE A 416 2.35 4.41 0.93
C PHE A 416 2.40 4.73 2.43
N VAL A 417 2.26 3.70 3.25
CA VAL A 417 2.44 3.78 4.71
C VAL A 417 3.26 2.58 5.19
N GLY A 418 4.31 2.83 5.97
CA GLY A 418 5.06 1.80 6.70
C GLY A 418 6.56 1.76 6.34
N THR A 419 7.13 0.57 6.17
CA THR A 419 8.55 0.32 5.92
C THR A 419 8.79 -0.58 4.69
N GLY A 420 10.04 -0.64 4.22
CA GLY A 420 10.45 -1.48 3.09
C GLY A 420 10.75 -0.68 1.84
N GLN A 421 10.59 -1.29 0.67
CA GLN A 421 10.87 -0.68 -0.62
C GLN A 421 9.61 -0.59 -1.48
N LEU A 422 9.38 0.58 -2.06
CA LEU A 422 8.35 0.82 -3.08
C LEU A 422 9.01 1.43 -4.32
N ASN A 423 8.90 0.75 -5.46
CA ASN A 423 9.32 1.30 -6.76
C ASN A 423 8.10 1.56 -7.63
N LEU A 424 7.91 2.80 -8.08
CA LEU A 424 6.87 3.22 -9.02
C LEU A 424 7.54 3.65 -10.33
N VAL A 425 7.49 2.81 -11.36
CA VAL A 425 8.17 3.05 -12.64
C VAL A 425 7.13 3.35 -13.73
N GLY A 426 7.13 4.59 -14.23
CA GLY A 426 6.20 5.05 -15.26
C GLY A 426 4.74 5.05 -14.81
N CYS A 427 4.47 5.10 -13.51
CA CYS A 427 3.13 5.05 -12.94
C CYS A 427 2.41 6.40 -13.05
N HIS A 428 1.07 6.36 -13.09
CA HIS A 428 0.23 7.55 -12.88
C HIS A 428 -0.25 7.52 -11.43
N VAL A 429 0.13 8.52 -10.64
CA VAL A 429 -0.32 8.67 -9.25
C VAL A 429 -1.20 9.91 -9.18
N GLU A 430 -2.46 9.73 -8.80
CA GLU A 430 -3.45 10.80 -8.68
C GLU A 430 -4.21 10.65 -7.37
N MET A 431 -3.90 11.49 -6.38
CA MET A 431 -4.36 11.30 -5.01
C MET A 431 -5.54 12.19 -4.65
N ASN A 432 -6.34 11.76 -3.68
CA ASN A 432 -7.26 12.65 -2.99
C ASN A 432 -6.46 13.75 -2.30
N ARG A 433 -7.03 14.95 -2.22
CA ARG A 433 -6.44 16.06 -1.48
C ARG A 433 -6.28 15.68 0.00
N PRO A 434 -5.06 15.73 0.57
CA PRO A 434 -4.86 15.56 2.00
C PRO A 434 -5.65 16.60 2.80
N LYS A 435 -6.40 16.14 3.80
CA LYS A 435 -7.32 16.96 4.60
C LYS A 435 -6.81 17.29 6.00
N ALA A 436 -5.61 16.82 6.36
CA ALA A 436 -5.01 17.03 7.67
C ALA A 436 -3.48 17.13 7.57
N ALA A 437 -2.88 17.87 8.50
CA ALA A 437 -1.44 18.12 8.57
C ALA A 437 -0.62 16.82 8.71
N ASP A 438 -1.12 15.89 9.53
CA ASP A 438 -0.49 14.62 9.91
C ASP A 438 -0.78 13.45 8.94
N LYS A 439 -1.31 13.75 7.74
CA LYS A 439 -1.66 12.75 6.71
C LYS A 439 -0.86 12.98 5.42
N PRO A 440 0.45 12.69 5.42
CA PRO A 440 1.26 12.75 4.21
C PRO A 440 0.81 11.68 3.22
N LEU A 441 1.06 11.89 1.92
CA LEU A 441 0.75 10.88 0.89
C LEU A 441 1.70 9.68 0.97
N VAL A 442 2.93 9.91 1.41
CA VAL A 442 3.93 8.87 1.66
C VAL A 442 4.41 9.03 3.10
N ASP A 443 4.16 8.01 3.91
CA ASP A 443 4.62 7.90 5.29
C ASP A 443 5.61 6.73 5.39
N LEU A 444 6.91 7.04 5.32
CA LEU A 444 7.98 6.05 5.27
C LEU A 444 8.75 6.04 6.59
N GLY A 445 8.66 4.92 7.30
CA GLY A 445 9.42 4.62 8.50
C GLY A 445 10.90 4.41 8.21
N ILE A 446 11.22 3.33 7.48
CA ILE A 446 12.57 2.95 7.02
C ILE A 446 12.45 2.35 5.63
N GLY A 447 13.47 2.60 4.79
CA GLY A 447 13.64 1.95 3.50
C GLY A 447 13.67 2.94 2.35
N ASN A 448 13.04 2.61 1.24
CA ASN A 448 13.09 3.44 0.04
C ASN A 448 11.75 3.54 -0.68
N VAL A 449 11.36 4.76 -1.08
CA VAL A 449 10.29 4.98 -2.05
C VAL A 449 10.88 5.67 -3.29
N ALA A 450 10.87 5.00 -4.43
CA ALA A 450 11.35 5.56 -5.69
C ALA A 450 10.20 5.74 -6.68
N VAL A 451 10.09 6.95 -7.25
CA VAL A 451 9.17 7.25 -8.35
C VAL A 451 10.01 7.66 -9.56
N ASP A 452 10.04 6.81 -10.58
CA ASP A 452 10.83 7.02 -11.80
C ASP A 452 9.93 7.11 -13.03
N GLY A 453 9.85 8.31 -13.62
CA GLY A 453 8.94 8.62 -14.70
C GLY A 453 7.48 8.81 -14.26
N GLY A 454 6.57 8.90 -15.24
CA GLY A 454 5.13 9.02 -14.99
C GLY A 454 4.70 10.40 -14.45
N SER A 455 3.60 10.39 -13.70
CA SER A 455 2.95 11.58 -13.13
C SER A 455 2.64 11.37 -11.65
N PHE A 456 2.77 12.45 -10.87
CA PHE A 456 2.35 12.46 -9.46
C PHE A 456 1.54 13.72 -9.20
N SER A 457 0.23 13.53 -9.01
CA SER A 457 -0.76 14.58 -8.93
C SER A 457 -1.63 14.47 -7.67
N VAL A 458 -2.10 15.63 -7.19
CA VAL A 458 -3.14 15.70 -6.16
C VAL A 458 -4.35 16.43 -6.71
N THR A 459 -5.51 15.79 -6.61
CA THR A 459 -6.77 16.27 -7.18
C THR A 459 -7.38 17.45 -6.40
N GLY A 460 -8.25 18.20 -7.06
CA GLY A 460 -9.14 19.20 -6.43
C GLY A 460 -9.30 20.48 -7.24
N ASN A 461 -10.43 21.16 -7.06
CA ASN A 461 -10.84 22.33 -7.87
C ASN A 461 -10.31 23.68 -7.37
N ASP A 462 -9.65 23.71 -6.21
CA ASP A 462 -9.12 24.92 -5.58
C ASP A 462 -7.62 24.75 -5.31
N PHE A 463 -6.81 24.91 -6.36
CA PHE A 463 -5.36 24.70 -6.30
C PHE A 463 -4.64 25.73 -5.45
N GLU A 464 -5.21 26.93 -5.29
CA GLU A 464 -4.60 28.01 -4.52
C GLU A 464 -4.67 27.75 -3.01
N ALA A 465 -5.68 27.02 -2.54
CA ALA A 465 -5.74 26.57 -1.14
C ALA A 465 -4.62 25.57 -0.77
N GLY A 466 -3.99 24.91 -1.75
CA GLY A 466 -2.97 23.88 -1.53
C GLY A 466 -3.50 22.64 -0.81
N ASN A 467 -2.57 21.78 -0.39
CA ASN A 467 -2.87 20.59 0.41
C ASN A 467 -2.75 20.93 1.90
N LEU A 468 -3.58 20.30 2.75
CA LEU A 468 -3.55 20.55 4.19
C LEU A 468 -2.46 19.76 4.94
N CYS A 469 -1.77 18.83 4.26
CA CYS A 469 -0.63 18.14 4.83
C CYS A 469 0.59 19.07 4.95
N ASP A 470 1.38 18.88 6.00
CA ASP A 470 2.65 19.60 6.15
C ASP A 470 3.67 19.16 5.11
N HIS A 471 3.65 17.88 4.74
CA HIS A 471 4.58 17.27 3.79
C HIS A 471 3.86 16.26 2.88
N ILE A 472 4.34 16.10 1.65
CA ILE A 472 3.92 14.98 0.78
C ILE A 472 4.60 13.69 1.25
N PHE A 473 5.87 13.79 1.63
CA PHE A 473 6.71 12.70 2.14
C PHE A 473 7.08 12.95 3.61
N GLU A 474 6.61 12.10 4.51
CA GLU A 474 7.12 12.06 5.89
C GLU A 474 8.14 10.93 6.00
N LEU A 475 9.40 11.26 6.25
CA LEU A 475 10.52 10.32 6.26
C LEU A 475 11.04 10.15 7.69
N ARG A 476 10.45 9.20 8.44
CA ARG A 476 10.52 9.15 9.92
C ARG A 476 11.85 8.69 10.51
N SER A 477 12.80 8.22 9.70
CA SER A 477 14.14 7.83 10.16
C SER A 477 15.24 8.31 9.19
N PRO A 478 16.50 8.43 9.63
CA PRO A 478 17.63 8.69 8.74
C PRO A 478 17.80 7.65 7.63
N ALA A 479 17.28 6.44 7.83
CA ALA A 479 17.30 5.35 6.85
C ALA A 479 16.08 5.37 5.90
N ALA A 480 15.13 6.30 6.07
CA ALA A 480 14.05 6.53 5.13
C ALA A 480 14.52 7.42 3.98
N THR A 481 14.51 6.87 2.78
CA THR A 481 14.90 7.59 1.56
C THR A 481 13.75 7.62 0.58
N ALA A 482 13.55 8.75 -0.09
CA ALA A 482 12.59 8.88 -1.18
C ALA A 482 13.28 9.50 -2.39
N SER A 483 12.80 9.17 -3.59
CA SER A 483 13.28 9.81 -4.82
C SER A 483 12.17 10.06 -5.83
N LEU A 484 12.24 11.22 -6.50
CA LEU A 484 11.42 11.60 -7.63
C LEU A 484 12.34 11.88 -8.83
N ARG A 485 12.34 10.98 -9.82
CA ARG A 485 13.14 11.11 -11.03
C ARG A 485 12.26 11.14 -12.26
N GLU A 486 12.46 12.12 -13.14
CA GLU A 486 11.73 12.22 -14.42
C GLU A 486 10.19 12.26 -14.29
N VAL A 487 9.69 12.59 -13.08
CA VAL A 487 8.28 12.66 -12.73
C VAL A 487 7.67 13.96 -13.23
N THR A 488 6.42 13.90 -13.67
CA THR A 488 5.59 15.09 -13.93
C THR A 488 4.74 15.40 -12.69
N PRO A 489 5.16 16.31 -11.80
CA PRO A 489 4.38 16.68 -10.62
C PRO A 489 3.22 17.60 -10.99
N TYR A 490 2.12 17.49 -10.25
CA TYR A 490 0.99 18.41 -10.34
C TYR A 490 0.33 18.62 -8.98
N ASN A 491 0.28 19.86 -8.48
CA ASN A 491 -0.37 20.21 -7.22
C ASN A 491 0.22 19.51 -5.98
N LEU A 492 1.56 19.42 -5.90
CA LEU A 492 2.30 18.92 -4.74
C LEU A 492 2.69 20.05 -3.76
N ARG A 493 1.84 21.08 -3.60
CA ARG A 493 2.03 22.13 -2.59
C ARG A 493 1.74 21.58 -1.18
N THR A 494 2.36 22.14 -0.16
CA THR A 494 2.19 21.71 1.24
C THR A 494 2.10 22.92 2.16
N GLN A 495 1.55 22.75 3.36
CA GLN A 495 1.43 23.85 4.33
C GLN A 495 2.80 24.37 4.78
N SER A 496 3.78 23.47 4.96
CA SER A 496 5.14 23.85 5.37
C SER A 496 5.92 24.57 4.26
N GLY A 497 5.48 24.47 3.00
CA GLY A 497 6.26 24.86 1.84
C GLY A 497 7.39 23.90 1.48
N ALA A 498 7.51 22.75 2.17
CA ALA A 498 8.45 21.67 1.89
C ALA A 498 7.77 20.38 1.42
N LEU A 499 8.32 19.71 0.40
CA LEU A 499 7.83 18.41 -0.09
C LEU A 499 8.02 17.28 0.92
N ALA A 500 9.15 17.29 1.63
CA ALA A 500 9.50 16.26 2.61
C ALA A 500 9.76 16.82 4.00
N GLY A 501 9.36 16.03 5.00
CA GLY A 501 9.63 16.20 6.43
C GLY A 501 10.43 15.03 7.00
N GLY A 502 10.74 15.13 8.28
CA GLY A 502 11.47 14.10 9.04
C GLY A 502 12.98 14.03 8.78
N PRO A 503 13.70 13.17 9.52
CA PRO A 503 15.16 13.02 9.46
C PRO A 503 15.69 12.29 8.21
N GLY A 504 14.82 11.69 7.40
CA GLY A 504 15.22 11.00 6.17
C GLY A 504 15.64 11.93 5.03
N ARG A 505 15.67 11.42 3.79
CA ARG A 505 16.13 12.19 2.62
C ARG A 505 15.22 12.04 1.40
N LEU A 506 14.78 13.16 0.81
CA LEU A 506 14.09 13.18 -0.49
C LEU A 506 15.01 13.70 -1.62
N ASP A 507 15.32 12.87 -2.60
CA ASP A 507 16.10 13.25 -3.77
C ASP A 507 15.21 13.54 -4.99
N THR A 508 15.44 14.67 -5.67
CA THR A 508 14.70 15.07 -6.87
C THR A 508 15.64 15.19 -8.06
N ALA A 509 15.20 14.74 -9.24
CA ALA A 509 15.97 14.85 -10.47
C ALA A 509 15.08 14.93 -11.70
N LEU A 510 15.40 15.85 -12.62
CA LEU A 510 14.76 15.94 -13.93
C LEU A 510 13.22 16.05 -13.88
N MET A 511 12.68 16.75 -12.87
CA MET A 511 11.23 16.97 -12.74
C MET A 511 10.67 17.62 -14.03
N ARG A 512 9.70 16.97 -14.68
CA ARG A 512 9.11 17.31 -15.98
C ARG A 512 7.79 18.09 -15.83
N GLY A 513 7.11 18.40 -16.94
CA GLY A 513 5.77 19.02 -16.95
C GLY A 513 5.73 20.45 -17.52
N ARG A 514 4.59 20.81 -18.14
CA ARG A 514 4.31 22.18 -18.60
C ARG A 514 3.80 23.03 -17.43
N ARG A 515 4.07 24.34 -17.48
CA ARG A 515 3.68 25.29 -16.41
C ARG A 515 2.17 25.58 -16.43
N PRO A 516 1.56 25.88 -15.25
CA PRO A 516 2.13 25.79 -13.90
C PRO A 516 2.04 24.37 -13.32
N ARG A 517 3.07 23.95 -12.55
CA ARG A 517 3.14 22.61 -11.91
C ARG A 517 2.66 22.58 -10.46
N HIS A 518 2.55 23.74 -9.80
CA HIS A 518 2.15 23.89 -8.40
C HIS A 518 2.83 22.87 -7.47
N ILE A 519 4.14 23.00 -7.25
CA ILE A 519 4.94 22.16 -6.34
C ILE A 519 5.33 22.97 -5.09
N ALA A 520 5.60 22.32 -3.96
CA ALA A 520 6.17 23.01 -2.81
C ALA A 520 7.55 23.60 -3.17
N PRO A 521 7.85 24.87 -2.82
CA PRO A 521 9.12 25.50 -3.20
C PRO A 521 10.36 24.82 -2.63
N ILE A 522 10.27 24.25 -1.43
CA ILE A 522 11.40 23.60 -0.77
C ILE A 522 11.28 22.09 -0.95
N VAL A 523 12.37 21.41 -1.32
CA VAL A 523 12.35 19.94 -1.35
C VAL A 523 12.31 19.39 0.07
N GLN A 524 13.23 19.87 0.93
CA GLN A 524 13.30 19.48 2.34
C GLN A 524 14.14 20.51 3.11
N PHE A 525 13.71 20.89 4.31
CA PHE A 525 14.45 21.78 5.21
C PHE A 525 15.60 21.04 5.92
N ALA A 526 16.62 20.66 5.15
CA ALA A 526 17.83 20.02 5.68
C ALA A 526 19.04 20.94 5.50
N GLN A 527 19.87 21.10 6.54
CA GLN A 527 21.03 22.01 6.50
C GLN A 527 21.97 21.72 5.31
N GLY A 528 22.21 20.44 5.01
CA GLY A 528 23.03 20.02 3.87
C GLY A 528 22.44 20.34 2.48
N ARG A 529 21.16 20.74 2.40
CA ARG A 529 20.48 21.16 1.17
C ARG A 529 20.42 22.68 1.01
N ASN A 530 20.76 23.45 2.05
CA ASN A 530 20.74 24.90 1.95
C ASN A 530 21.85 25.37 1.00
N LEU A 531 21.48 25.91 -0.15
CA LEU A 531 22.44 26.39 -1.16
C LEU A 531 23.30 27.54 -0.65
N LEU A 532 22.86 28.25 0.41
CA LEU A 532 23.65 29.29 1.08
C LEU A 532 24.87 28.74 1.85
N GLY A 533 24.92 27.43 2.07
CA GLY A 533 26.02 26.77 2.78
C GLY A 533 25.95 26.90 4.31
N PRO A 534 26.97 26.39 5.02
CA PRO A 534 27.08 26.56 6.46
C PRO A 534 27.40 28.02 6.82
N MET A 535 27.15 28.40 8.06
CA MET A 535 27.54 29.70 8.59
C MET A 535 29.08 29.88 8.56
N PRO A 536 29.60 31.11 8.36
CA PRO A 536 28.86 32.35 8.10
C PRO A 536 28.31 32.44 6.67
N LEU A 537 27.14 33.08 6.50
CA LEU A 537 26.56 33.30 5.17
C LEU A 537 27.35 34.37 4.40
N ASP A 538 27.55 34.17 3.09
CA ASP A 538 28.09 35.17 2.17
C ASP A 538 26.99 36.20 1.85
N LEU A 539 26.97 37.29 2.60
CA LEU A 539 26.10 38.41 2.36
C LEU A 539 26.86 39.53 1.65
N ARG A 540 26.29 40.05 0.58
CA ARG A 540 26.86 41.15 -0.19
C ARG A 540 25.86 42.29 -0.29
N ALA A 541 26.32 43.53 -0.33
CA ALA A 541 25.47 44.67 -0.59
C ALA A 541 26.03 45.56 -1.71
N SER A 542 25.16 46.41 -2.25
CA SER A 542 25.53 47.42 -3.23
C SER A 542 24.59 48.63 -3.18
N ASP A 543 25.08 49.79 -3.60
CA ASP A 543 24.31 51.02 -3.70
C ASP A 543 23.36 51.03 -4.90
N GLY A 544 23.54 50.10 -5.84
CA GLY A 544 22.75 49.96 -7.05
C GLY A 544 22.70 48.52 -7.60
N PRO A 545 21.75 48.20 -8.48
CA PRO A 545 21.58 46.85 -9.02
C PRO A 545 22.75 46.41 -9.94
N GLY A 546 23.61 47.34 -10.37
CA GLY A 546 24.86 47.07 -11.10
C GLY A 546 26.13 47.64 -10.44
N GLY A 547 26.04 48.12 -9.19
CA GLY A 547 27.22 48.61 -8.45
C GLY A 547 28.11 47.46 -7.96
N GLY A 548 29.36 47.75 -7.59
CA GLY A 548 30.27 46.75 -7.04
C GLY A 548 29.73 46.10 -5.76
N PHE A 549 30.16 44.86 -5.48
CA PHE A 549 29.80 44.17 -4.24
C PHE A 549 30.67 44.61 -3.07
N GLN A 550 30.03 44.89 -1.94
CA GLN A 550 30.68 44.95 -0.64
C GLN A 550 30.28 43.73 0.18
N MET A 551 31.25 42.95 0.68
CA MET A 551 31.00 41.71 1.42
C MET A 551 30.85 41.96 2.93
N PHE A 552 29.90 41.27 3.54
CA PHE A 552 29.57 41.33 4.96
C PHE A 552 29.21 39.94 5.50
N PRO A 553 30.18 39.05 5.77
CA PRO A 553 29.85 37.73 6.29
C PRO A 553 29.10 37.83 7.62
N THR A 554 28.00 37.08 7.77
CA THR A 554 27.23 37.02 9.02
C THR A 554 27.33 35.66 9.66
N THR A 555 27.67 35.62 10.95
CA THR A 555 27.64 34.40 11.78
C THR A 555 26.28 34.13 12.40
N ASN A 556 25.31 35.04 12.23
CA ASN A 556 23.94 34.87 12.70
C ASN A 556 23.00 34.45 11.56
N PRO A 557 22.07 33.52 11.81
CA PRO A 557 21.03 33.12 10.85
C PRO A 557 20.00 34.23 10.60
N SER A 558 20.07 35.31 11.38
CA SER A 558 19.33 36.55 11.17
C SER A 558 20.28 37.71 10.95
N PHE A 559 19.85 38.68 10.15
CA PHE A 559 20.57 39.94 9.97
C PHE A 559 19.59 41.12 9.87
N LYS A 560 20.07 42.31 10.19
CA LYS A 560 19.30 43.56 10.07
C LYS A 560 19.92 44.44 9.01
N ALA A 561 19.11 44.88 8.06
CA ALA A 561 19.49 45.88 7.07
C ALA A 561 18.91 47.23 7.49
N SER A 562 19.79 48.18 7.82
CA SER A 562 19.43 49.59 7.95
C SER A 562 19.19 50.23 6.57
N GLN A 563 18.58 51.41 6.55
CA GLN A 563 18.32 52.22 5.34
C GLN A 563 19.56 52.46 4.45
N SER A 564 20.77 52.32 4.99
CA SER A 564 22.02 52.42 4.23
C SER A 564 22.22 51.30 3.22
N PHE A 565 21.54 50.15 3.37
CA PHE A 565 21.62 49.03 2.44
C PHE A 565 20.43 49.07 1.48
N ARG A 566 20.68 49.39 0.21
CA ARG A 566 19.62 49.43 -0.82
C ARG A 566 19.38 48.08 -1.47
N TYR A 567 20.46 47.37 -1.78
CA TYR A 567 20.40 46.05 -2.41
C TYR A 567 21.28 45.08 -1.63
N ILE A 568 20.73 43.92 -1.30
CA ILE A 568 21.40 42.88 -0.53
C ILE A 568 21.30 41.56 -1.28
N TRP A 569 22.37 40.77 -1.27
CA TRP A 569 22.42 39.43 -1.82
C TRP A 569 22.79 38.44 -0.74
N LEU A 570 21.98 37.39 -0.61
CA LEU A 570 22.37 36.16 0.07
C LEU A 570 22.94 35.21 -0.96
N VAL A 571 24.25 34.98 -0.89
CA VAL A 571 24.99 34.25 -1.92
C VAL A 571 25.23 32.81 -1.48
N GLY A 572 24.95 31.89 -2.40
CA GLY A 572 25.14 30.47 -2.25
C GLY A 572 25.74 29.85 -3.51
N ARG A 573 25.67 28.52 -3.59
CA ARG A 573 26.09 27.74 -4.75
C ARG A 573 24.96 26.88 -5.26
N ALA A 574 24.74 26.90 -6.58
CA ALA A 574 23.76 26.06 -7.24
C ALA A 574 24.37 25.48 -8.52
N ARG A 575 23.88 24.31 -8.93
CA ARG A 575 24.32 23.67 -10.17
C ARG A 575 23.57 24.29 -11.36
N PRO A 576 24.20 24.41 -12.54
CA PRO A 576 23.49 24.70 -13.78
C PRO A 576 22.30 23.76 -13.99
N GLY A 577 21.21 24.30 -14.55
CA GLY A 577 19.98 23.57 -14.83
C GLY A 577 19.01 23.41 -13.65
N SER A 578 19.44 23.71 -12.42
CA SER A 578 18.59 23.65 -11.22
C SER A 578 17.52 24.73 -11.23
N GLU A 579 16.30 24.34 -10.86
CA GLU A 579 15.28 25.27 -10.35
C GLU A 579 15.56 25.53 -8.88
N VAL A 580 15.16 26.70 -8.36
CA VAL A 580 15.50 27.10 -6.99
C VAL A 580 14.28 27.58 -6.24
N GLY A 581 14.03 26.93 -5.11
CA GLY A 581 13.10 27.33 -4.08
C GLY A 581 13.72 28.30 -3.10
N VAL A 582 12.87 29.19 -2.58
CA VAL A 582 13.22 30.23 -1.63
C VAL A 582 12.27 30.15 -0.45
N HIS A 583 12.86 30.13 0.75
CA HIS A 583 12.18 30.38 2.01
C HIS A 583 12.96 31.45 2.78
N LEU A 584 12.26 32.46 3.29
CA LEU A 584 12.81 33.36 4.29
C LEU A 584 11.70 34.01 5.10
N ARG A 585 12.03 34.43 6.30
CA ARG A 585 11.16 35.24 7.15
C ARG A 585 11.68 36.66 7.20
N MET A 586 10.76 37.62 7.12
CA MET A 586 11.08 39.04 7.12
C MET A 586 10.10 39.82 7.99
N ARG A 587 10.61 40.88 8.60
CA ARG A 587 9.81 41.95 9.21
C ARG A 587 10.51 43.30 9.02
N SER A 588 9.78 44.39 9.18
CA SER A 588 10.32 45.73 9.20
C SER A 588 9.64 46.56 10.27
N ASP A 589 10.37 47.49 10.87
CA ASP A 589 9.80 48.47 11.81
C ASP A 589 8.75 49.38 11.17
N VAL A 590 8.73 49.50 9.83
CA VAL A 590 7.71 50.20 9.05
C VAL A 590 7.00 49.26 8.08
N GLN A 591 5.79 49.63 7.67
CA GLN A 591 5.14 48.94 6.56
C GLN A 591 5.78 49.37 5.23
N GLY A 592 5.99 48.41 4.35
CA GLY A 592 6.54 48.67 3.02
C GLY A 592 6.52 47.44 2.14
N GLU A 593 7.02 47.60 0.92
CA GLU A 593 7.13 46.53 -0.06
C GLU A 593 8.57 46.48 -0.57
N LEU A 594 9.18 45.29 -0.50
CA LEU A 594 10.48 45.01 -1.09
C LEU A 594 10.31 44.11 -2.31
N ARG A 595 11.34 44.07 -3.16
CA ARG A 595 11.41 43.13 -4.27
C ARG A 595 12.46 42.06 -4.01
N LEU A 596 12.08 40.81 -4.23
CA LEU A 596 12.95 39.65 -4.19
C LEU A 596 13.25 39.21 -5.63
N ALA A 597 14.48 38.80 -5.92
CA ALA A 597 14.77 38.12 -7.19
C ALA A 597 15.93 37.14 -7.04
N LEU A 598 15.89 36.04 -7.79
CA LEU A 598 17.04 35.15 -7.91
C LEU A 598 17.94 35.60 -9.06
N GLN A 599 19.25 35.52 -8.85
CA GLN A 599 20.26 35.88 -9.84
C GLN A 599 21.38 34.84 -9.85
N ALA A 600 21.82 34.45 -11.04
CA ALA A 600 23.06 33.72 -11.23
C ALA A 600 24.23 34.71 -11.22
N LEU A 601 25.28 34.37 -10.47
CA LEU A 601 26.44 35.23 -10.27
C LEU A 601 27.69 34.61 -10.89
N ALA A 602 28.43 35.41 -11.65
CA ALA A 602 29.74 35.07 -12.22
C ALA A 602 30.67 36.29 -12.11
N GLY A 603 31.40 36.38 -10.99
CA GLY A 603 32.08 37.62 -10.62
C GLY A 603 31.07 38.74 -10.36
N ASP A 604 31.20 39.85 -11.10
CA ASP A 604 30.27 40.98 -11.03
C ASP A 604 29.06 40.84 -11.98
N VAL A 605 29.05 39.83 -12.85
CA VAL A 605 27.94 39.59 -13.78
C VAL A 605 26.76 38.99 -13.02
N ARG A 606 25.58 39.59 -13.19
CA ARG A 606 24.32 39.22 -12.54
C ARG A 606 23.28 38.89 -13.60
N THR A 607 22.83 37.65 -13.65
CA THR A 607 21.82 37.20 -14.62
C THR A 607 20.54 36.80 -13.90
N PRO A 608 19.39 37.46 -14.15
CA PRO A 608 18.12 37.10 -13.52
C PRO A 608 17.69 35.66 -13.80
N ILE A 609 17.18 34.98 -12.75
CA ILE A 609 16.59 33.65 -12.82
C ILE A 609 15.10 33.78 -12.52
N GLY A 610 14.26 33.58 -13.53
CA GLY A 610 12.82 33.76 -13.39
C GLY A 610 12.40 35.23 -13.19
N ASN A 611 11.24 35.43 -12.57
CA ASN A 611 10.70 36.76 -12.28
C ASN A 611 11.00 37.15 -10.84
N GLY A 612 11.04 38.46 -10.56
CA GLY A 612 11.07 38.95 -9.19
C GLY A 612 9.69 38.89 -8.52
N TRP A 613 9.68 38.90 -7.19
CA TRP A 613 8.48 38.88 -6.37
C TRP A 613 8.37 40.17 -5.55
N ALA A 614 7.18 40.76 -5.52
CA ALA A 614 6.86 41.82 -4.58
C ALA A 614 6.47 41.19 -3.24
N PHE A 615 7.04 41.67 -2.14
CA PHE A 615 6.77 41.15 -0.81
C PHE A 615 6.52 42.27 0.19
N LYS A 616 5.33 42.26 0.80
CA LYS A 616 4.90 43.28 1.76
C LYS A 616 5.33 42.92 3.17
N VAL A 617 6.14 43.77 3.78
CA VAL A 617 6.61 43.61 5.16
C VAL A 617 5.93 44.61 6.10
N GLY A 618 6.05 44.35 7.40
CA GLY A 618 5.57 45.20 8.49
C GLY A 618 6.17 44.71 9.81
N PRO A 619 5.67 45.18 10.97
CA PRO A 619 6.27 44.88 12.27
C PRO A 619 6.25 43.39 12.63
N ASP A 620 5.28 42.65 12.09
CA ASP A 620 5.14 41.22 12.30
C ASP A 620 6.00 40.42 11.32
N TRP A 621 6.53 39.29 11.79
CA TRP A 621 7.21 38.33 10.95
C TRP A 621 6.26 37.74 9.90
N LYS A 622 6.68 37.80 8.64
CA LYS A 622 6.00 37.15 7.52
C LYS A 622 6.95 36.19 6.83
N THR A 623 6.41 35.07 6.39
CA THR A 623 7.15 34.07 5.62
C THR A 623 6.96 34.32 4.13
N PHE A 624 8.06 34.36 3.39
CA PHE A 624 8.07 34.26 1.94
C PHE A 624 8.40 32.83 1.52
N LEU A 625 7.58 32.30 0.62
CA LEU A 625 7.76 31.02 -0.05
C LEU A 625 7.57 31.25 -1.54
N GLY A 626 8.55 30.84 -2.36
CA GLY A 626 8.45 30.97 -3.81
C GLY A 626 9.52 30.16 -4.53
N ASP A 627 9.28 29.83 -5.79
CA ASP A 627 10.24 29.10 -6.63
C ASP A 627 10.47 29.80 -7.96
N SER A 628 11.66 29.62 -8.52
CA SER A 628 12.06 30.24 -9.79
C SER A 628 11.23 29.82 -11.01
N ASN A 629 10.41 28.78 -10.88
CA ASN A 629 9.60 28.21 -11.94
C ASN A 629 8.12 28.65 -11.90
N ASP A 630 7.67 29.38 -10.88
CA ASP A 630 6.32 30.01 -10.80
C ASP A 630 6.19 31.24 -11.73
N THR A 631 6.81 31.14 -12.90
CA THR A 631 6.93 32.21 -13.86
C THR A 631 5.97 31.99 -15.02
N HIS A 632 5.08 32.98 -15.18
CA HIS A 632 4.19 33.18 -16.33
C HIS A 632 4.88 32.78 -17.65
N PRO A 633 4.16 32.21 -18.65
CA PRO A 633 4.73 31.78 -19.94
C PRO A 633 5.57 32.83 -20.70
N SER A 634 5.50 34.10 -20.29
CA SER A 634 6.24 35.23 -20.85
C SER A 634 7.53 35.61 -20.10
N ALA A 635 7.98 34.84 -19.10
CA ALA A 635 9.21 35.14 -18.38
C ALA A 635 10.45 35.00 -19.29
N ALA A 636 11.40 35.92 -19.12
CA ALA A 636 12.54 36.11 -20.03
C ALA A 636 13.57 34.97 -20.02
N THR A 637 13.51 34.05 -19.05
CA THR A 637 14.44 32.93 -18.87
C THR A 637 13.70 31.66 -18.42
N SER A 638 14.34 30.49 -18.58
CA SER A 638 13.77 29.17 -18.27
C SER A 638 13.45 28.93 -16.78
N GLY A 639 13.67 29.91 -15.90
CA GLY A 639 13.54 29.77 -14.45
C GLY A 639 14.62 28.86 -13.84
N ARG A 640 15.67 28.54 -14.59
CA ARG A 640 16.75 27.64 -14.17
C ARG A 640 18.09 28.34 -14.12
N MET A 641 18.98 27.84 -13.28
CA MET A 641 20.39 28.24 -13.25
C MET A 641 21.01 28.11 -14.64
N PRO A 642 21.60 29.18 -15.21
CA PRO A 642 22.24 29.14 -16.52
C PRO A 642 23.57 28.37 -16.48
N GLU A 643 23.99 27.86 -17.64
CA GLU A 643 25.31 27.27 -17.83
C GLU A 643 26.44 28.25 -17.49
N GLY A 644 27.55 27.73 -16.97
CA GLY A 644 28.73 28.53 -16.62
C GLY A 644 28.64 29.35 -15.33
N SER A 645 27.49 29.38 -14.65
CA SER A 645 27.33 30.02 -13.34
C SER A 645 27.30 28.98 -12.22
N LEU A 646 28.10 29.19 -11.17
CA LEU A 646 28.16 28.31 -9.98
C LEU A 646 27.67 28.98 -8.70
N GLN A 647 27.48 30.30 -8.72
CA GLN A 647 26.95 31.07 -7.61
C GLN A 647 25.53 31.50 -7.90
N ILE A 648 24.70 31.46 -6.86
CA ILE A 648 23.34 31.99 -6.88
C ILE A 648 23.23 33.07 -5.82
N GLY A 649 22.51 34.14 -6.12
CA GLY A 649 22.18 35.20 -5.17
C GLY A 649 20.66 35.36 -5.06
N LEU A 650 20.13 35.34 -3.83
CA LEU A 650 18.83 35.92 -3.56
C LEU A 650 19.02 37.42 -3.32
N MET A 651 18.64 38.23 -4.30
CA MET A 651 18.63 39.68 -4.23
C MET A 651 17.39 40.17 -3.51
N LEU A 652 17.59 41.07 -2.56
CA LEU A 652 16.60 41.84 -1.83
C LEU A 652 16.79 43.31 -2.20
N ASP A 653 15.81 43.90 -2.88
CA ASP A 653 15.74 45.32 -3.20
C ASP A 653 14.87 46.02 -2.16
N LEU A 654 15.53 46.80 -1.30
CA LEU A 654 14.95 47.49 -0.16
C LEU A 654 14.60 48.95 -0.47
N THR A 655 14.72 49.39 -1.73
CA THR A 655 14.50 50.79 -2.11
C THR A 655 13.08 51.30 -1.83
N GLY A 656 12.10 50.41 -1.69
CA GLY A 656 10.73 50.73 -1.31
C GLY A 656 10.45 50.78 0.20
N ILE A 657 11.48 50.67 1.06
CA ILE A 657 11.34 50.60 2.50
C ILE A 657 12.26 51.61 3.19
N ASP A 658 11.67 52.58 3.88
CA ASP A 658 12.38 53.60 4.66
C ASP A 658 12.68 53.16 6.10
N GLY A 659 12.61 51.87 6.41
CA GLY A 659 12.82 51.31 7.76
C GLY A 659 13.95 50.32 7.84
N THR A 660 14.22 49.81 9.04
CA THR A 660 15.09 48.65 9.22
C THR A 660 14.32 47.39 8.83
N VAL A 661 14.94 46.53 8.03
CA VAL A 661 14.38 45.21 7.68
C VAL A 661 15.20 44.13 8.38
N GLU A 662 14.51 43.23 9.08
CA GLU A 662 15.11 42.06 9.70
C GLU A 662 14.76 40.81 8.89
N PHE A 663 15.75 39.95 8.71
CA PHE A 663 15.64 38.70 7.97
C PHE A 663 16.00 37.55 8.90
N ALA A 664 15.32 36.42 8.73
CA ALA A 664 15.60 35.18 9.45
C ALA A 664 15.28 33.97 8.57
N ASP A 665 15.82 32.81 8.94
CA ASP A 665 15.46 31.50 8.38
C ASP A 665 15.62 31.43 6.85
N ALA A 666 16.61 32.14 6.31
CA ALA A 666 16.88 32.16 4.87
C ALA A 666 17.38 30.79 4.40
N PHE A 667 16.68 30.22 3.44
CA PHE A 667 16.93 28.90 2.91
C PHE A 667 16.70 28.90 1.41
N LEU A 668 17.73 28.50 0.67
CA LEU A 668 17.65 28.27 -0.77
C LEU A 668 17.78 26.77 -1.02
N CYS A 669 16.92 26.21 -1.87
CA CYS A 669 16.90 24.77 -2.15
C CYS A 669 16.88 24.53 -3.65
N ALA A 670 17.71 23.62 -4.16
CA ALA A 670 17.57 23.14 -5.53
C ALA A 670 16.38 22.17 -5.62
N ILE A 671 15.51 22.39 -6.61
CA ILE A 671 14.34 21.55 -6.92
C ILE A 671 14.66 20.56 -8.02
#